data_AF-A0A1G8A7K9-F1
#
_entry.id   AF-A0A1G8A7K9-F1
#
_cell.length_a   1.000
_cell.length_b   1.000
_cell.length_c   1.000
_cell.angle_alpha   90.00
_cell.angle_beta   90.00
_cell.angle_gamma   90.00
#
_symmetry.space_group_name_H-M   'P 1'
#
loop_
_entity.id
_entity.type
_entity.pdbx_description
1 polymer ?
#
loop_
_entity_poly.entity_id
_entity_poly.type
_entity_poly.pdbx_seq_one_letter_code
_entity_poly.pdbx_strand_id
1 'polypeptide(L)'
;MHSHVPRRRLAAVTAVAAAAASLCIAVPASAATPVATAVAAASDAPASAGSTVSLDLAGTWKFAKGDDPSYASPEFDDSSWQDITVPGDGTPFDDYDGFAWYRLDFTLPADASGTNLVASLGFLDDVDEAFLNGQRIGGSGTMPPAASSQWFEKRLYPVPADAPNFGGENTLAVRLYDMNGGGGWYEGPVGIYSKDAVRANVYGITGPRASAAQSAAVADVLEAQKTALAAGDVDAYLKTLDKSYFHDGRSKDRRARELRDWMKESGSLTLTDSEVEVVTGEDGALVVDTNRTITGTRDGEPYTFQPASQQFLHIDGTTLRETGNDSRFFRETVDSDLEGQPREFATYLPPSYLSEPNREYPVVYLLHGINGGSREWEPRDIDDVLDGLWKQGLAESIVIMPDGESLWYSDQPNGGTPWRSMFLTEMVPLVDKEYRTLEGRDFRALTGVSMGGFGAWSLGLSNPGMFSSIASHIGSLSYSGSALPTPLKQAGDMTTKQLKKFDFYFDACEFDEYRFDDAARSMDTILTDKGVPHTWAVYPEGRHNDACWMPHLKDSFGMHSTHFREAGLREDYVKPVISAPASTTVRFGSAFDALAGVTARDEVDGDLTASLKVRGTVDTKKLGTYTLQYTVKDAAGNRARVDRTVTVAPVTLTVGTPTIGGTTTVGSTLTAKPGTWTKGTAFSYQWMRDGAPIRGAVTATHRLTASDLRARISVRVTGTLAGYTTAAKTSAATVKVTAGTLRAATPTITGAAKVGATLTARAGTWTEGTRLSFQWLNDGTVIRGATAATYRVTSADRGHAISVRVTGSLGGYESSTRTSKTVRIAR
;
A
#
# COMPACT_ATOMS: atom_id res chain seq x y z
N MET A 1 -19.35 -4.07 -40.09
CA MET A 1 -20.46 -5.01 -40.42
C MET A 1 -20.01 -6.39 -39.95
N HIS A 2 -20.13 -6.72 -38.66
CA HIS A 2 -21.29 -7.40 -38.04
C HIS A 2 -21.65 -8.72 -38.73
N SER A 3 -21.20 -9.83 -38.12
CA SER A 3 -21.91 -11.09 -38.12
C SER A 3 -21.64 -11.84 -36.81
N HIS A 4 -22.60 -11.72 -35.89
CA HIS A 4 -22.82 -12.64 -34.78
C HIS A 4 -23.25 -14.01 -35.29
N VAL A 5 -22.78 -15.08 -34.64
CA VAL A 5 -23.52 -16.36 -34.51
C VAL A 5 -23.17 -16.96 -33.13
N PRO A 6 -24.12 -17.63 -32.43
CA PRO A 6 -24.31 -17.49 -30.98
C PRO A 6 -23.96 -18.72 -30.12
N ARG A 7 -23.95 -18.49 -28.80
CA ARG A 7 -23.91 -19.49 -27.71
C ARG A 7 -25.14 -20.41 -27.74
N ARG A 8 -24.92 -21.73 -27.68
CA ARG A 8 -25.97 -22.73 -27.42
C ARG A 8 -26.04 -23.05 -25.93
N ARG A 9 -27.23 -22.92 -25.35
CA ARG A 9 -27.68 -23.58 -24.11
C ARG A 9 -28.04 -25.03 -24.46
N LEU A 10 -27.57 -26.01 -23.67
CA LEU A 10 -28.18 -27.33 -23.64
C LEU A 10 -29.19 -27.40 -22.49
N ALA A 11 -30.42 -27.74 -22.85
CA ALA A 11 -31.48 -28.11 -21.94
C ALA A 11 -31.51 -29.64 -21.77
N ALA A 12 -32.07 -30.04 -20.63
CA ALA A 12 -32.31 -31.37 -20.12
C ALA A 12 -32.82 -32.41 -21.14
N VAL A 13 -32.37 -33.64 -20.94
CA VAL A 13 -33.07 -34.86 -21.37
C VAL A 13 -33.06 -35.86 -20.22
N THR A 14 -34.24 -36.08 -19.64
CA THR A 14 -34.60 -37.24 -18.82
C THR A 14 -35.08 -38.39 -19.71
N ALA A 15 -34.52 -39.60 -19.57
CA ALA A 15 -35.23 -40.88 -19.75
C ALA A 15 -34.39 -42.10 -19.31
N VAL A 16 -34.72 -42.62 -18.11
CA VAL A 16 -34.92 -44.02 -17.66
C VAL A 16 -34.28 -45.19 -18.44
N ALA A 17 -33.44 -45.97 -17.73
CA ALA A 17 -33.39 -47.45 -17.69
C ALA A 17 -32.46 -47.88 -16.52
N ALA A 18 -33.00 -48.33 -15.38
CA ALA A 18 -33.28 -49.73 -15.02
C ALA A 18 -32.06 -50.57 -14.57
N ALA A 19 -31.96 -50.72 -13.24
CA ALA A 19 -31.59 -51.90 -12.46
C ALA A 19 -30.26 -52.62 -12.71
N ALA A 20 -29.32 -52.44 -11.77
CA ALA A 20 -28.49 -53.54 -11.25
C ALA A 20 -28.31 -53.31 -9.74
N ALA A 21 -28.96 -54.17 -8.95
CA ALA A 21 -28.80 -54.23 -7.51
C ALA A 21 -27.48 -54.93 -7.14
N SER A 22 -26.75 -54.38 -6.19
CA SER A 22 -25.82 -55.14 -5.36
C SER A 22 -26.06 -54.78 -3.90
N LEU A 23 -26.40 -55.80 -3.14
CA LEU A 23 -26.61 -55.79 -1.70
C LEU A 23 -25.33 -55.31 -0.99
N CYS A 24 -25.44 -54.22 -0.24
CA CYS A 24 -24.62 -54.00 0.96
C CYS A 24 -25.58 -53.67 2.10
N ILE A 25 -25.55 -54.52 3.12
CA ILE A 25 -26.38 -54.45 4.31
C ILE A 25 -25.97 -53.21 5.08
N ALA A 26 -26.83 -52.20 5.09
CA ALA A 26 -26.70 -51.04 5.96
C ALA A 26 -27.08 -51.44 7.39
N VAL A 27 -26.12 -51.36 8.31
CA VAL A 27 -26.41 -51.23 9.74
C VAL A 27 -26.72 -49.75 9.99
N PRO A 28 -27.90 -49.36 10.51
CA PRO A 28 -28.19 -47.97 10.76
C PRO A 28 -27.40 -47.48 11.97
N ALA A 29 -26.49 -46.52 11.76
CA ALA A 29 -26.00 -45.66 12.81
C ALA A 29 -27.21 -44.85 13.33
N SER A 30 -27.56 -45.04 14.60
CA SER A 30 -28.65 -44.33 15.24
C SER A 30 -28.37 -42.83 15.23
N ALA A 31 -29.33 -42.06 14.72
CA ALA A 31 -29.39 -40.61 14.89
C ALA A 31 -29.50 -40.27 16.40
N ALA A 32 -28.39 -39.84 16.99
CA ALA A 32 -28.43 -39.07 18.23
C ALA A 32 -28.76 -37.62 17.85
N THR A 33 -29.95 -37.17 18.23
CA THR A 33 -30.34 -35.76 18.21
C THR A 33 -29.39 -34.97 19.10
N PRO A 34 -28.85 -33.81 18.68
CA PRO A 34 -28.11 -32.95 19.59
C PRO A 34 -29.12 -32.30 20.52
N VAL A 35 -29.16 -32.75 21.77
CA VAL A 35 -29.81 -32.02 22.85
C VAL A 35 -28.97 -30.75 23.05
N ALA A 36 -29.53 -29.60 22.67
CA ALA A 36 -29.02 -28.30 23.01
C ALA A 36 -28.94 -28.17 24.54
N THR A 37 -27.77 -28.42 25.09
CA THR A 37 -27.43 -27.98 26.45
C THR A 37 -27.04 -26.52 26.35
N ALA A 38 -27.82 -25.67 27.02
CA ALA A 38 -27.51 -24.26 27.18
C ALA A 38 -26.10 -24.13 27.77
N VAL A 39 -25.19 -23.56 26.99
CA VAL A 39 -23.86 -23.16 27.44
C VAL A 39 -24.06 -22.09 28.50
N ALA A 40 -23.81 -22.46 29.76
CA ALA A 40 -23.70 -21.50 30.84
C ALA A 40 -22.57 -20.53 30.48
N ALA A 41 -22.83 -19.23 30.64
CA ALA A 41 -21.83 -18.17 30.50
C ALA A 41 -20.56 -18.55 31.26
N ALA A 42 -19.42 -18.53 30.56
CA ALA A 42 -18.10 -18.71 31.15
C ALA A 42 -17.95 -17.73 32.32
N SER A 43 -17.74 -18.28 33.51
CA SER A 43 -17.44 -17.52 34.70
C SER A 43 -16.07 -16.85 34.56
N ASP A 44 -16.01 -15.54 34.81
CA ASP A 44 -14.80 -14.75 35.05
C ASP A 44 -14.02 -15.29 36.27
N ALA A 45 -13.23 -16.35 36.07
CA ALA A 45 -12.18 -16.75 36.98
C ALA A 45 -10.84 -16.45 36.32
N PRO A 46 -9.90 -15.77 37.00
CA PRO A 46 -8.55 -15.62 36.46
C PRO A 46 -7.97 -17.02 36.29
N ALA A 47 -7.59 -17.39 35.06
CA ALA A 47 -6.84 -18.62 34.83
C ALA A 47 -5.59 -18.56 35.71
N SER A 48 -5.48 -19.48 36.67
CA SER A 48 -4.23 -19.68 37.39
C SER A 48 -3.14 -19.93 36.35
N ALA A 49 -2.00 -19.25 36.49
CA ALA A 49 -0.82 -19.54 35.69
C ALA A 49 -0.48 -21.02 35.92
N GLY A 50 -0.84 -21.90 34.98
CA GLY A 50 -0.29 -23.25 34.93
C GLY A 50 1.23 -23.14 34.91
N SER A 51 1.92 -24.08 35.56
CA SER A 51 3.37 -24.14 35.49
C SER A 51 3.79 -24.32 34.03
N THR A 52 4.83 -23.60 33.59
CA THR A 52 5.45 -23.89 32.29
C THR A 52 6.06 -25.29 32.37
N VAL A 53 5.58 -26.20 31.54
CA VAL A 53 6.10 -27.58 31.43
C VAL A 53 6.92 -27.65 30.16
N SER A 54 8.22 -27.91 30.30
CA SER A 54 9.13 -28.09 29.16
C SER A 54 9.99 -29.32 29.42
N LEU A 55 9.39 -30.50 29.26
CA LEU A 55 10.06 -31.77 29.48
C LEU A 55 10.61 -32.30 28.16
N ASP A 56 11.93 -32.25 28.01
CA ASP A 56 12.65 -32.89 26.92
C ASP A 56 12.69 -34.41 27.15
N LEU A 57 12.23 -35.16 26.14
CA LEU A 57 12.19 -36.62 26.12
C LEU A 57 13.08 -37.19 25.02
N ALA A 58 13.91 -36.39 24.36
CA ALA A 58 14.95 -36.90 23.49
C ALA A 58 15.99 -37.71 24.29
N GLY A 59 16.59 -38.72 23.66
CA GLY A 59 17.58 -39.60 24.27
C GLY A 59 17.23 -41.07 24.08
N THR A 60 17.44 -41.87 25.13
CA THR A 60 17.33 -43.34 25.04
C THR A 60 15.90 -43.82 25.27
N TRP A 61 15.33 -44.52 24.30
CA TRP A 61 14.01 -45.16 24.33
C TRP A 61 14.15 -46.68 24.20
N LYS A 62 13.12 -47.41 24.65
CA LYS A 62 12.95 -48.83 24.35
C LYS A 62 12.34 -49.02 22.98
N PHE A 63 12.79 -50.04 22.25
CA PHE A 63 12.32 -50.34 20.91
C PHE A 63 12.08 -51.84 20.69
N ALA A 64 11.02 -52.16 19.97
CA ALA A 64 10.77 -53.50 19.44
C ALA A 64 10.09 -53.47 18.07
N LYS A 65 10.40 -54.45 17.23
CA LYS A 65 9.70 -54.72 15.97
C LYS A 65 8.48 -55.60 16.22
N GLY A 66 7.47 -55.48 15.38
CA GLY A 66 6.20 -56.19 15.47
C GLY A 66 5.04 -55.31 15.91
N ASP A 67 3.85 -55.90 15.92
CA ASP A 67 2.59 -55.19 16.16
C ASP A 67 1.77 -55.87 17.26
N ASP A 68 2.04 -55.53 18.52
CA ASP A 68 1.26 -56.01 19.66
C ASP A 68 0.64 -54.82 20.41
N PRO A 69 -0.69 -54.64 20.37
CA PRO A 69 -1.36 -53.55 21.06
C PRO A 69 -1.13 -53.52 22.57
N SER A 70 -0.71 -54.63 23.20
CA SER A 70 -0.39 -54.64 24.64
C SER A 70 0.81 -53.77 24.99
N TYR A 71 1.66 -53.43 24.00
CA TYR A 71 2.82 -52.56 24.18
C TYR A 71 2.46 -51.11 24.54
N ALA A 72 1.22 -50.68 24.29
CA ALA A 72 0.72 -49.38 24.75
C ALA A 72 0.53 -49.31 26.27
N SER A 73 0.31 -50.46 26.93
CA SER A 73 -0.01 -50.51 28.37
C SER A 73 1.19 -50.06 29.22
N PRO A 74 1.00 -49.25 30.26
CA PRO A 74 2.08 -48.90 31.19
C PRO A 74 2.57 -50.11 32.00
N GLU A 75 1.73 -51.14 32.16
CA GLU A 75 2.08 -52.37 32.91
C GLU A 75 2.90 -53.39 32.10
N PHE A 76 3.19 -53.10 30.82
CA PHE A 76 3.96 -54.01 29.98
C PHE A 76 5.46 -53.94 30.33
N ASP A 77 6.06 -55.11 30.57
CA ASP A 77 7.50 -55.26 30.84
C ASP A 77 8.29 -55.27 29.54
N ASP A 78 8.96 -54.15 29.24
CA ASP A 78 9.86 -53.99 28.09
C ASP A 78 11.34 -54.13 28.47
N SER A 79 11.67 -54.71 29.62
CA SER A 79 13.07 -54.87 30.05
C SER A 79 13.92 -55.68 29.07
N SER A 80 13.28 -56.51 28.23
CA SER A 80 13.93 -57.28 27.16
C SER A 80 14.07 -56.53 25.83
N TRP A 81 13.51 -55.32 25.70
CA TRP A 81 13.56 -54.53 24.47
C TRP A 81 14.93 -53.88 24.28
N GLN A 82 15.27 -53.59 23.03
CA GLN A 82 16.53 -52.93 22.72
C GLN A 82 16.44 -51.44 23.05
N ASP A 83 17.57 -50.86 23.46
CA ASP A 83 17.68 -49.40 23.61
C ASP A 83 17.96 -48.76 22.25
N ILE A 84 17.34 -47.63 21.98
CA ILE A 84 17.54 -46.82 20.78
C ILE A 84 17.63 -45.33 21.13
N THR A 85 18.32 -44.54 20.30
CA THR A 85 18.32 -43.07 20.42
C THR A 85 17.17 -42.46 19.62
N VAL A 86 16.44 -41.54 20.23
CA VAL A 86 15.32 -40.78 19.64
C VAL A 86 15.54 -39.27 19.86
N PRO A 87 15.45 -38.43 18.83
CA PRO A 87 15.46 -38.79 17.41
C PRO A 87 16.73 -39.58 17.04
N GLY A 88 16.61 -40.47 16.08
CA GLY A 88 17.67 -41.35 15.60
C GLY A 88 17.94 -41.18 14.12
N ASP A 89 18.80 -42.04 13.58
CA ASP A 89 19.24 -42.04 12.18
C ASP A 89 18.47 -43.01 11.28
N GLY A 90 17.40 -43.63 11.81
CA GLY A 90 16.55 -44.59 11.08
C GLY A 90 17.14 -45.98 10.90
N THR A 91 18.35 -46.24 11.40
CA THR A 91 19.06 -47.52 11.26
C THR A 91 18.27 -48.80 11.57
N PRO A 92 17.30 -48.86 12.51
CA PRO A 92 16.53 -50.08 12.74
C PRO A 92 15.66 -50.51 11.55
N PHE A 93 15.37 -49.59 10.63
CA PHE A 93 14.49 -49.75 9.47
C PHE A 93 15.26 -49.92 8.15
N ASP A 94 16.59 -49.78 8.13
CA ASP A 94 17.43 -49.91 6.92
C ASP A 94 17.09 -51.13 6.03
N ASP A 95 16.67 -52.24 6.65
CA ASP A 95 16.25 -53.48 5.98
C ASP A 95 14.91 -54.02 6.53
N TYR A 96 14.03 -53.16 7.05
CA TYR A 96 12.80 -53.60 7.73
C TYR A 96 11.60 -52.69 7.49
N ASP A 97 10.70 -53.14 6.59
CA ASP A 97 9.36 -52.59 6.46
C ASP A 97 8.39 -53.32 7.42
N GLY A 98 7.62 -52.57 8.20
CA GLY A 98 6.60 -53.13 9.08
C GLY A 98 6.35 -52.33 10.34
N PHE A 99 5.68 -52.97 11.30
CA PHE A 99 5.35 -52.32 12.57
C PHE A 99 6.52 -52.30 13.53
N ALA A 100 6.65 -51.21 14.27
CA ALA A 100 7.57 -51.11 15.39
C ALA A 100 6.96 -50.28 16.51
N TRP A 101 7.53 -50.40 17.71
CA TRP A 101 7.10 -49.68 18.89
C TRP A 101 8.28 -49.05 19.59
N TYR A 102 8.10 -47.81 20.02
CA TYR A 102 8.98 -47.07 20.91
C TYR A 102 8.29 -46.90 22.26
N ARG A 103 9.01 -47.06 23.38
CA ARG A 103 8.50 -46.80 24.73
C ARG A 103 9.50 -46.01 25.57
N LEU A 104 8.99 -45.09 26.37
CA LEU A 104 9.77 -44.35 27.36
C LEU A 104 8.93 -44.12 28.62
N ASP A 105 9.53 -44.45 29.76
CA ASP A 105 9.01 -44.08 31.07
C ASP A 105 9.61 -42.74 31.52
N PHE A 106 8.77 -41.86 32.06
CA PHE A 106 9.15 -40.54 32.51
C PHE A 106 8.26 -40.06 33.67
N THR A 107 8.71 -39.04 34.40
CA THR A 107 7.94 -38.44 35.49
C THR A 107 7.45 -37.05 35.11
N LEU A 108 6.16 -36.78 35.35
CA LEU A 108 5.61 -35.42 35.22
C LEU A 108 5.54 -34.72 36.58
N PRO A 109 5.89 -33.43 36.66
CA PRO A 109 5.72 -32.65 37.88
C PRO A 109 4.26 -32.64 38.37
N ALA A 110 4.05 -32.66 39.69
CA ALA A 110 2.69 -32.64 40.26
C ALA A 110 1.94 -31.33 39.95
N ASP A 111 2.68 -30.23 39.85
CA ASP A 111 2.17 -28.89 39.53
C ASP A 111 1.91 -28.67 38.02
N ALA A 112 2.18 -29.67 37.17
CA ALA A 112 1.74 -29.67 35.78
C ALA A 112 0.22 -29.91 35.64
N SER A 113 -0.44 -30.42 36.70
CA SER A 113 -1.88 -30.67 36.71
C SER A 113 -2.68 -29.42 36.40
N GLY A 114 -3.62 -29.51 35.45
CA GLY A 114 -4.43 -28.37 34.98
C GLY A 114 -3.78 -27.53 33.88
N THR A 115 -2.58 -27.90 33.41
CA THR A 115 -1.92 -27.27 32.25
C THR A 115 -2.32 -28.00 30.96
N ASN A 116 -2.54 -27.25 29.88
CA ASN A 116 -2.75 -27.83 28.55
C ASN A 116 -1.40 -28.33 28.00
N LEU A 117 -1.23 -29.65 27.95
CA LEU A 117 -0.02 -30.31 27.51
C LEU A 117 -0.14 -30.80 26.07
N VAL A 118 0.98 -30.78 25.35
CA VAL A 118 1.16 -31.28 24.00
C VAL A 118 2.36 -32.22 23.99
N ALA A 119 2.16 -33.41 23.44
CA ALA A 119 3.25 -34.31 23.09
C ALA A 119 3.79 -33.89 21.73
N SER A 120 4.99 -33.32 21.72
CA SER A 120 5.72 -33.09 20.47
C SER A 120 6.58 -34.31 20.20
N LEU A 121 6.34 -34.95 19.05
CA LEU A 121 7.12 -36.09 18.62
C LEU A 121 7.98 -35.74 17.40
N GLY A 122 8.20 -34.46 17.09
CA GLY A 122 8.98 -34.06 15.92
C GLY A 122 8.49 -34.71 14.63
N PHE A 123 9.38 -35.33 13.86
CA PHE A 123 9.04 -36.02 12.61
C PHE A 123 9.35 -37.51 12.70
N LEU A 124 8.36 -38.31 12.30
CA LEU A 124 8.45 -39.75 12.19
C LEU A 124 8.14 -40.16 10.76
N ASP A 125 8.87 -41.15 10.28
CA ASP A 125 8.64 -41.73 8.96
C ASP A 125 7.29 -42.45 8.89
N ASP A 126 6.66 -42.35 7.73
CA ASP A 126 5.38 -42.93 7.40
C ASP A 126 4.20 -42.67 8.34
N VAL A 127 3.89 -43.61 9.23
CA VAL A 127 2.61 -43.63 9.96
C VAL A 127 2.84 -43.94 11.43
N ASP A 128 2.19 -43.18 12.31
CA ASP A 128 2.31 -43.39 13.75
C ASP A 128 0.99 -43.30 14.51
N GLU A 129 0.98 -43.93 15.68
CA GLU A 129 0.00 -43.72 16.74
C GLU A 129 0.71 -43.59 18.08
N ALA A 130 0.35 -42.57 18.85
CA ALA A 130 0.94 -42.30 20.15
C ALA A 130 -0.03 -42.60 21.28
N PHE A 131 0.48 -43.17 22.37
CA PHE A 131 -0.27 -43.57 23.56
C PHE A 131 0.43 -43.08 24.81
N LEU A 132 -0.30 -42.41 25.70
CA LEU A 132 0.16 -42.06 27.04
C LEU A 132 -0.58 -42.92 28.06
N ASN A 133 0.14 -43.72 28.84
CA ASN A 133 -0.41 -44.65 29.83
C ASN A 133 -1.51 -45.56 29.24
N GLY A 134 -1.31 -46.04 28.01
CA GLY A 134 -2.26 -46.90 27.29
C GLY A 134 -3.43 -46.18 26.62
N GLN A 135 -3.63 -44.88 26.89
CA GLN A 135 -4.63 -44.07 26.21
C GLN A 135 -4.05 -43.46 24.94
N ARG A 136 -4.69 -43.68 23.80
CA ARG A 136 -4.29 -43.07 22.52
C ARG A 136 -4.44 -41.55 22.60
N ILE A 137 -3.36 -40.82 22.34
CA ILE A 137 -3.33 -39.34 22.36
C ILE A 137 -3.27 -38.74 20.94
N GLY A 138 -2.83 -39.50 19.95
CA GLY A 138 -2.70 -39.00 18.58
C GLY A 138 -2.20 -40.04 17.59
N GLY A 139 -2.05 -39.60 16.34
CA GLY A 139 -1.46 -40.38 15.26
C GLY A 139 -1.64 -39.67 13.93
N SER A 140 -0.71 -39.87 13.01
CA SER A 140 -0.73 -39.29 11.67
C SER A 140 -0.53 -40.36 10.61
N GLY A 141 -1.15 -40.15 9.45
CA GLY A 141 -1.22 -41.14 8.39
C GLY A 141 -2.32 -42.17 8.61
N THR A 142 -2.40 -43.13 7.71
CA THR A 142 -3.37 -44.24 7.81
C THR A 142 -2.61 -45.54 7.97
N MET A 143 -2.94 -46.34 8.97
CA MET A 143 -2.35 -47.68 9.17
C MET A 143 -2.87 -48.67 8.10
N PRO A 144 -2.18 -49.79 7.84
CA PRO A 144 -2.66 -50.86 6.97
C PRO A 144 -4.10 -51.32 7.27
N PRO A 145 -4.87 -51.79 6.26
CA PRO A 145 -4.44 -52.17 4.91
C PRO A 145 -4.42 -51.04 3.87
N ALA A 146 -4.92 -49.85 4.20
CA ALA A 146 -4.92 -48.69 3.30
C ALA A 146 -3.85 -47.69 3.75
N ALA A 147 -2.61 -48.17 3.83
CA ALA A 147 -1.53 -47.39 4.42
C ALA A 147 -1.28 -46.10 3.63
N SER A 148 -1.13 -44.99 4.34
CA SER A 148 -0.83 -43.67 3.77
C SER A 148 0.18 -42.96 4.65
N SER A 149 1.38 -42.78 4.10
CA SER A 149 2.48 -42.05 4.72
C SER A 149 2.13 -40.59 5.01
N GLN A 150 2.69 -40.08 6.11
CA GLN A 150 2.74 -38.67 6.51
C GLN A 150 4.13 -38.36 7.06
N TRP A 151 5.19 -38.91 6.46
CA TRP A 151 6.56 -38.80 6.97
C TRP A 151 7.02 -37.34 7.20
N PHE A 152 6.48 -36.39 6.42
CA PHE A 152 6.79 -34.97 6.46
C PHE A 152 5.94 -34.14 7.44
N GLU A 153 5.00 -34.73 8.19
CA GLU A 153 4.18 -33.97 9.14
C GLU A 153 4.87 -33.83 10.49
N LYS A 154 4.90 -32.62 11.05
CA LYS A 154 5.34 -32.46 12.44
C LYS A 154 4.27 -32.99 13.40
N ARG A 155 4.63 -33.89 14.31
CA ARG A 155 3.73 -34.50 15.28
C ARG A 155 3.59 -33.62 16.52
N LEU A 156 2.40 -33.04 16.67
CA LEU A 156 1.99 -32.29 17.85
C LEU A 156 0.63 -32.82 18.31
N TYR A 157 0.63 -33.67 19.32
CA TYR A 157 -0.59 -34.32 19.80
C TYR A 157 -1.05 -33.70 21.12
N PRO A 158 -2.29 -33.19 21.20
CA PRO A 158 -2.82 -32.70 22.46
C PRO A 158 -2.91 -33.86 23.46
N VAL A 159 -2.43 -33.64 24.68
CA VAL A 159 -2.48 -34.64 25.75
C VAL A 159 -3.79 -34.46 26.52
N PRO A 160 -4.69 -35.46 26.54
CA PRO A 160 -5.92 -35.41 27.32
C PRO A 160 -5.61 -35.19 28.80
N ALA A 161 -6.40 -34.37 29.49
CA ALA A 161 -6.12 -33.99 30.89
C ALA A 161 -6.16 -35.17 31.88
N ASP A 162 -6.82 -36.28 31.52
CA ASP A 162 -6.96 -37.50 32.29
C ASP A 162 -5.93 -38.59 31.94
N ALA A 163 -5.15 -38.42 30.88
CA ALA A 163 -4.14 -39.40 30.46
C ALA A 163 -2.89 -39.43 31.38
N PRO A 164 -2.35 -38.30 31.87
CA PRO A 164 -1.13 -38.30 32.68
C PRO A 164 -1.34 -38.62 34.17
N ASN A 165 -0.37 -39.32 34.75
CA ASN A 165 -0.14 -39.43 36.19
C ASN A 165 0.71 -38.26 36.68
N PHE A 166 0.08 -37.18 37.13
CA PHE A 166 0.79 -36.01 37.67
C PHE A 166 1.51 -36.31 38.98
N GLY A 167 2.79 -35.95 39.08
CA GLY A 167 3.64 -36.24 40.24
C GLY A 167 4.10 -37.70 40.34
N GLY A 168 3.86 -38.49 39.30
CA GLY A 168 4.21 -39.90 39.22
C GLY A 168 4.77 -40.31 37.86
N GLU A 169 4.98 -41.61 37.71
CA GLU A 169 5.54 -42.23 36.51
C GLU A 169 4.47 -42.35 35.41
N ASN A 170 4.90 -42.15 34.17
CA ASN A 170 4.11 -42.19 32.97
C ASN A 170 4.87 -42.97 31.89
N THR A 171 4.16 -43.67 31.03
CA THR A 171 4.72 -44.36 29.87
C THR A 171 4.19 -43.71 28.60
N LEU A 172 5.08 -43.22 27.74
CA LEU A 172 4.75 -42.82 26.37
C LEU A 172 5.16 -43.95 25.41
N ALA A 173 4.19 -44.48 24.67
CA ALA A 173 4.40 -45.52 23.67
C ALA A 173 4.02 -44.98 22.28
N VAL A 174 4.87 -45.21 21.29
CA VAL A 174 4.63 -44.80 19.89
C VAL A 174 4.70 -46.03 19.01
N ARG A 175 3.56 -46.36 18.40
CA ARG A 175 3.42 -47.41 17.40
C ARG A 175 3.70 -46.80 16.03
N LEU A 176 4.67 -47.31 15.32
CA LEU A 176 5.04 -46.90 13.97
C LEU A 176 4.68 -48.00 12.97
N TYR A 177 4.26 -47.61 11.77
CA TYR A 177 4.23 -48.51 10.61
C TYR A 177 5.09 -47.91 9.50
N ASP A 178 6.16 -48.61 9.19
CA ASP A 178 7.10 -48.30 8.13
C ASP A 178 6.71 -49.06 6.86
N MET A 179 6.53 -48.34 5.75
CA MET A 179 6.00 -48.87 4.50
C MET A 179 7.09 -49.40 3.58
N ASN A 180 8.01 -48.52 3.17
CA ASN A 180 9.15 -48.83 2.33
C ASN A 180 10.25 -47.76 2.42
N GLY A 181 11.51 -48.19 2.38
CA GLY A 181 12.65 -47.28 2.32
C GLY A 181 13.42 -47.22 3.64
N GLY A 182 13.86 -46.03 4.03
CA GLY A 182 14.28 -45.79 5.42
C GLY A 182 13.06 -45.74 6.32
N GLY A 183 13.28 -45.57 7.63
CA GLY A 183 12.17 -45.50 8.58
C GLY A 183 12.56 -44.88 9.91
N GLY A 184 11.58 -44.77 10.80
CA GLY A 184 11.82 -44.40 12.19
C GLY A 184 11.69 -42.90 12.49
N TRP A 185 12.32 -42.48 13.57
CA TRP A 185 12.07 -41.18 14.19
C TRP A 185 13.25 -40.24 13.97
N TYR A 186 13.18 -39.38 12.95
CA TYR A 186 14.37 -38.75 12.40
C TYR A 186 14.62 -37.30 12.86
N GLU A 187 13.62 -36.61 13.38
CA GLU A 187 13.80 -35.22 13.84
C GLU A 187 12.92 -34.89 15.06
N GLY A 188 13.41 -33.97 15.89
CA GLY A 188 12.73 -33.47 17.09
C GLY A 188 12.04 -32.12 16.89
N PRO A 189 11.74 -31.38 17.98
CA PRO A 189 11.93 -31.77 19.38
C PRO A 189 11.00 -32.91 19.80
N VAL A 190 11.45 -33.74 20.76
CA VAL A 190 10.67 -34.83 21.35
C VAL A 190 10.42 -34.52 22.81
N GLY A 191 9.17 -34.43 23.24
CA GLY A 191 8.88 -34.04 24.62
C GLY A 191 7.41 -33.79 24.96
N ILE A 192 7.17 -33.50 26.23
CA ILE A 192 5.87 -33.04 26.74
C ILE A 192 6.01 -31.57 27.11
N TYR A 193 5.25 -30.73 26.41
CA TYR A 193 5.34 -29.29 26.49
C TYR A 193 3.98 -28.69 26.85
N SER A 194 3.96 -27.69 27.72
CA SER A 194 2.82 -26.78 27.85
C SER A 194 2.73 -25.89 26.61
N LYS A 195 1.56 -25.30 26.34
CA LYS A 195 1.34 -24.44 25.16
C LYS A 195 2.40 -23.33 24.99
N ASP A 196 2.82 -22.68 26.07
CA ASP A 196 3.89 -21.67 26.06
C ASP A 196 5.28 -22.26 25.74
N ALA A 197 5.58 -23.48 26.20
CA ALA A 197 6.81 -24.19 25.86
C ALA A 197 6.80 -24.69 24.41
N VAL A 198 5.66 -25.13 23.87
CA VAL A 198 5.52 -25.43 22.42
C VAL A 198 5.85 -24.18 21.61
N ARG A 199 5.25 -23.04 21.96
CA ARG A 199 5.50 -21.76 21.29
C ARG A 199 6.98 -21.38 21.27
N ALA A 200 7.70 -21.58 22.37
CA ALA A 200 9.12 -21.29 22.46
C ALA A 200 9.99 -22.34 21.73
N ASN A 201 9.80 -23.63 22.02
CA ASN A 201 10.69 -24.71 21.58
C ASN A 201 10.41 -25.20 20.16
N VAL A 202 9.17 -25.06 19.68
CA VAL A 202 8.75 -25.54 18.35
C VAL A 202 8.65 -24.39 17.35
N TYR A 203 8.17 -23.23 17.77
CA TYR A 203 7.93 -22.09 16.88
C TYR A 203 8.92 -20.93 17.07
N GLY A 204 9.86 -21.03 18.03
CA GLY A 204 10.87 -19.99 18.27
C GLY A 204 10.31 -18.68 18.82
N ILE A 205 9.02 -18.63 19.18
CA ILE A 205 8.37 -17.42 19.70
C ILE A 205 8.58 -17.38 21.21
N THR A 206 9.44 -16.48 21.64
CA THR A 206 9.81 -16.29 23.05
C THR A 206 9.29 -14.96 23.60
N GLY A 207 9.20 -14.85 24.92
CA GLY A 207 8.79 -13.63 25.61
C GLY A 207 7.87 -13.89 26.80
N PRO A 208 7.74 -12.92 27.72
CA PRO A 208 6.80 -13.03 28.82
C PRO A 208 5.35 -12.87 28.32
N ARG A 209 4.39 -13.46 29.05
CA ARG A 209 2.98 -13.14 28.82
C ARG A 209 2.75 -11.64 28.93
N ALA A 210 1.92 -11.12 28.05
CA ALA A 210 1.55 -9.72 28.06
C ALA A 210 0.80 -9.37 29.36
N SER A 211 0.93 -8.13 29.81
CA SER A 211 0.20 -7.63 30.98
C SER A 211 -1.31 -7.68 30.73
N ALA A 212 -2.11 -7.72 31.80
CA ALA A 212 -3.57 -7.72 31.69
C ALA A 212 -4.11 -6.55 30.84
N ALA A 213 -3.46 -5.37 30.90
CA ALA A 213 -3.83 -4.21 30.10
C ALA A 213 -3.53 -4.41 28.60
N GLN A 214 -2.37 -5.00 28.26
CA GLN A 214 -2.01 -5.33 26.87
C GLN A 214 -2.93 -6.41 26.32
N SER A 215 -3.22 -7.46 27.09
CA SER A 215 -4.15 -8.53 26.67
C SER A 215 -5.57 -8.01 26.45
N ALA A 216 -6.05 -7.10 27.31
CA ALA A 216 -7.35 -6.44 27.11
C ALA A 216 -7.37 -5.59 25.83
N ALA A 217 -6.29 -4.84 25.56
CA ALA A 217 -6.17 -4.04 24.33
C ALA A 217 -6.14 -4.92 23.07
N VAL A 218 -5.49 -6.08 23.10
CA VAL A 218 -5.52 -7.06 22.01
C VAL A 218 -6.92 -7.63 21.83
N ALA A 219 -7.61 -7.99 22.92
CA ALA A 219 -8.98 -8.48 22.85
C ALA A 219 -9.92 -7.47 22.16
N ASP A 220 -9.76 -6.17 22.43
CA ASP A 220 -10.51 -5.12 21.74
C ASP A 220 -10.24 -5.09 20.22
N VAL A 221 -8.99 -5.33 19.79
CA VAL A 221 -8.62 -5.42 18.37
C VAL A 221 -9.29 -6.63 17.70
N LEU A 222 -9.22 -7.81 18.31
CA LEU A 222 -9.83 -9.04 17.79
C LEU A 222 -11.36 -8.92 17.72
N GLU A 223 -11.99 -8.33 18.75
CA GLU A 223 -13.43 -8.11 18.77
C GLU A 223 -13.86 -7.07 17.72
N ALA A 224 -13.06 -6.03 17.48
CA ALA A 224 -13.31 -5.07 16.40
C ALA A 224 -13.24 -5.74 15.02
N GLN A 225 -12.28 -6.64 14.80
CA GLN A 225 -12.18 -7.44 13.57
C GLN A 225 -13.40 -8.33 13.38
N LYS A 226 -13.78 -9.08 14.42
CA LYS A 226 -14.95 -9.96 14.41
C LYS A 226 -16.25 -9.20 14.16
N THR A 227 -16.46 -8.09 14.86
CA THR A 227 -17.64 -7.23 14.69
C THR A 227 -17.72 -6.66 13.28
N ALA A 228 -16.59 -6.22 12.72
CA ALA A 228 -16.55 -5.68 11.36
C ALA A 228 -16.97 -6.72 10.32
N LEU A 229 -16.46 -7.95 10.41
CA LEU A 229 -16.81 -9.02 9.47
C LEU A 229 -18.26 -9.50 9.63
N ALA A 230 -18.76 -9.60 10.86
CA ALA A 230 -20.16 -9.93 11.12
C ALA A 230 -21.13 -8.85 10.59
N ALA A 231 -20.71 -7.58 10.57
CA ALA A 231 -21.47 -6.46 10.04
C ALA A 231 -21.33 -6.27 8.52
N GLY A 232 -20.47 -7.04 7.85
CA GLY A 232 -20.18 -6.87 6.42
C GLY A 232 -19.28 -5.66 6.09
N ASP A 233 -18.64 -5.04 7.08
CA ASP A 233 -17.82 -3.84 6.93
C ASP A 233 -16.32 -4.20 6.82
N VAL A 234 -15.90 -4.59 5.62
CA VAL A 234 -14.49 -4.92 5.36
C VAL A 234 -13.57 -3.72 5.58
N ASP A 235 -14.02 -2.49 5.36
CA ASP A 235 -13.19 -1.30 5.56
C ASP A 235 -12.93 -1.03 7.05
N ALA A 236 -13.87 -1.37 7.93
CA ALA A 236 -13.65 -1.37 9.38
C ALA A 236 -12.62 -2.42 9.79
N TYR A 237 -12.69 -3.65 9.24
CA TYR A 237 -11.67 -4.67 9.47
C TYR A 237 -10.28 -4.18 9.04
N LEU A 238 -10.16 -3.63 7.83
CA LEU A 238 -8.86 -3.16 7.30
C LEU A 238 -8.25 -1.99 8.08
N LYS A 239 -9.05 -1.22 8.83
CA LYS A 239 -8.53 -0.16 9.72
C LYS A 239 -7.78 -0.73 10.92
N THR A 240 -8.06 -1.96 11.34
CA THR A 240 -7.35 -2.68 12.40
C THR A 240 -5.97 -3.16 11.95
N LEU A 241 -5.75 -3.26 10.63
CA LEU A 241 -4.45 -3.66 10.07
C LEU A 241 -3.54 -2.44 9.89
N ASP A 242 -2.24 -2.62 10.02
CA ASP A 242 -1.25 -1.61 9.64
C ASP A 242 -1.21 -1.43 8.12
N LYS A 243 -0.58 -0.36 7.63
CA LYS A 243 -0.31 -0.17 6.20
C LYS A 243 0.71 -1.19 5.68
N SER A 244 1.63 -1.66 6.51
CA SER A 244 2.64 -2.65 6.16
C SER A 244 2.16 -4.09 6.34
N TYR A 245 0.89 -4.30 6.70
CA TYR A 245 0.37 -5.63 7.01
C TYR A 245 0.76 -6.68 5.98
N PHE A 246 1.44 -7.72 6.45
CA PHE A 246 1.82 -8.89 5.69
C PHE A 246 1.80 -10.12 6.59
N HIS A 247 0.89 -11.06 6.31
CA HIS A 247 0.73 -12.28 7.11
C HIS A 247 0.59 -13.47 6.19
N ASP A 248 1.53 -14.42 6.25
CA ASP A 248 1.53 -15.65 5.43
C ASP A 248 1.15 -15.37 3.97
N GLY A 249 1.94 -14.52 3.29
CA GLY A 249 1.72 -14.18 1.88
C GLY A 249 0.64 -13.15 1.59
N ARG A 250 -0.15 -12.73 2.59
CA ARG A 250 -1.26 -11.79 2.41
C ARG A 250 -0.85 -10.39 2.78
N SER A 251 -0.64 -9.57 1.76
CA SER A 251 -0.62 -8.12 1.94
C SER A 251 -1.99 -7.59 2.34
N LYS A 252 -2.03 -6.37 2.89
CA LYS A 252 -3.29 -5.70 3.23
C LYS A 252 -4.26 -5.65 2.05
N ASP A 253 -3.74 -5.38 0.85
CA ASP A 253 -4.54 -5.30 -0.37
C ASP A 253 -5.09 -6.67 -0.80
N ARG A 254 -4.31 -7.74 -0.64
CA ARG A 254 -4.78 -9.10 -0.91
C ARG A 254 -5.87 -9.51 0.07
N ARG A 255 -5.65 -9.32 1.38
CA ARG A 255 -6.65 -9.61 2.41
C ARG A 255 -7.95 -8.81 2.20
N ALA A 256 -7.83 -7.57 1.74
CA ALA A 256 -8.97 -6.74 1.36
C ALA A 256 -9.78 -7.29 0.18
N ARG A 257 -9.12 -7.89 -0.83
CA ARG A 257 -9.81 -8.53 -1.95
C ARG A 257 -10.51 -9.81 -1.49
N GLU A 258 -9.79 -10.70 -0.81
CA GLU A 258 -10.33 -11.98 -0.30
C GLU A 258 -11.59 -11.77 0.53
N LEU A 259 -11.52 -10.90 1.55
CA LEU A 259 -12.67 -10.65 2.42
C LEU A 259 -13.85 -10.05 1.66
N ARG A 260 -13.62 -9.18 0.66
CA ARG A 260 -14.71 -8.61 -0.15
C ARG A 260 -15.33 -9.65 -1.08
N ASP A 261 -14.53 -10.54 -1.65
CA ASP A 261 -15.01 -11.63 -2.50
C ASP A 261 -15.84 -12.62 -1.68
N TRP A 262 -15.35 -13.05 -0.51
CA TRP A 262 -16.11 -13.89 0.42
C TRP A 262 -17.37 -13.18 0.94
N MET A 263 -17.32 -11.88 1.21
CA MET A 263 -18.50 -11.12 1.64
C MET A 263 -19.56 -11.00 0.53
N LYS A 264 -19.13 -10.90 -0.73
CA LYS A 264 -20.04 -10.85 -1.88
C LYS A 264 -20.82 -12.16 -2.03
N GLU A 265 -20.17 -13.27 -1.70
CA GLU A 265 -20.75 -14.61 -1.72
C GLU A 265 -21.62 -14.91 -0.50
N SER A 266 -21.11 -14.60 0.70
CA SER A 266 -21.71 -14.98 2.00
C SER A 266 -22.64 -13.92 2.60
N GLY A 267 -22.49 -12.66 2.23
CA GLY A 267 -23.19 -11.51 2.82
C GLY A 267 -22.68 -11.10 4.21
N SER A 268 -22.34 -12.06 5.07
CA SER A 268 -21.68 -11.86 6.37
C SER A 268 -20.64 -12.95 6.62
N LEU A 269 -19.61 -12.67 7.41
CA LEU A 269 -18.58 -13.64 7.77
C LEU A 269 -18.46 -13.75 9.29
N THR A 270 -18.23 -14.96 9.79
CA THR A 270 -17.97 -15.23 11.21
C THR A 270 -16.49 -15.51 11.40
N LEU A 271 -15.79 -14.59 12.07
CA LEU A 271 -14.43 -14.78 12.55
C LEU A 271 -14.47 -15.36 13.96
N THR A 272 -13.74 -16.45 14.17
CA THR A 272 -13.56 -17.04 15.50
C THR A 272 -12.09 -17.15 15.80
N ASP A 273 -11.70 -16.62 16.96
CA ASP A 273 -10.40 -16.80 17.59
C ASP A 273 -10.62 -17.59 18.88
N SER A 274 -9.95 -18.72 19.05
CA SER A 274 -10.04 -19.57 20.24
C SER A 274 -8.67 -19.84 20.87
N GLU A 275 -8.69 -20.12 22.17
CA GLU A 275 -7.48 -20.37 22.97
C GLU A 275 -6.44 -19.24 22.93
N VAL A 276 -6.92 -17.99 22.87
CA VAL A 276 -6.09 -16.80 22.71
C VAL A 276 -5.12 -16.63 23.88
N GLU A 277 -3.83 -16.63 23.56
CA GLU A 277 -2.76 -16.18 24.46
C GLU A 277 -1.99 -15.02 23.84
N VAL A 278 -1.56 -14.06 24.68
CA VAL A 278 -0.79 -12.89 24.23
C VAL A 278 0.56 -12.86 24.91
N VAL A 279 1.60 -12.69 24.11
CA VAL A 279 3.00 -12.62 24.52
C VAL A 279 3.60 -11.31 24.06
N THR A 280 4.55 -10.78 24.82
CA THR A 280 5.33 -9.61 24.38
C THR A 280 6.63 -10.10 23.75
N GLY A 281 6.80 -9.87 22.45
CA GLY A 281 8.04 -10.13 21.73
C GLY A 281 9.18 -9.20 22.15
N GLU A 282 10.41 -9.53 21.78
CA GLU A 282 11.61 -8.75 22.13
C GLU A 282 11.60 -7.32 21.58
N ASP A 283 10.96 -7.12 20.43
CA ASP A 283 10.75 -5.83 19.76
C ASP A 283 9.61 -5.00 20.36
N GLY A 284 8.92 -5.53 21.38
CA GLY A 284 7.75 -4.93 22.00
C GLY A 284 6.43 -5.15 21.23
N ALA A 285 6.44 -5.93 20.15
CA ALA A 285 5.22 -6.38 19.49
C ALA A 285 4.45 -7.35 20.40
N LEU A 286 3.12 -7.35 20.26
CA LEU A 286 2.23 -8.30 20.92
C LEU A 286 1.95 -9.45 19.95
N VAL A 287 2.40 -10.65 20.30
CA VAL A 287 2.15 -11.86 19.52
C VAL A 287 0.95 -12.58 20.11
N VAL A 288 -0.05 -12.83 19.27
CA VAL A 288 -1.32 -13.48 19.61
C VAL A 288 -1.29 -14.90 19.07
N ASP A 289 -1.19 -15.86 19.97
CA ASP A 289 -1.31 -17.30 19.69
C ASP A 289 -2.78 -17.70 19.79
N THR A 290 -3.39 -18.03 18.65
CA THR A 290 -4.83 -18.29 18.54
C THR A 290 -5.12 -19.34 17.47
N ASN A 291 -6.19 -20.11 17.65
CA ASN A 291 -6.77 -20.90 16.58
C ASN A 291 -7.82 -20.05 15.87
N ARG A 292 -7.53 -19.65 14.63
CA ARG A 292 -8.37 -18.71 13.88
C ARG A 292 -9.10 -19.41 12.74
N THR A 293 -10.39 -19.15 12.61
CA THR A 293 -11.23 -19.62 11.48
C THR A 293 -12.16 -18.52 10.97
N ILE A 294 -12.47 -18.55 9.68
CA ILE A 294 -13.47 -17.69 9.05
C ILE A 294 -14.49 -18.57 8.31
N THR A 295 -15.75 -18.47 8.73
CA THR A 295 -16.87 -19.21 8.15
C THR A 295 -17.93 -18.27 7.59
N GLY A 296 -18.78 -18.80 6.72
CA GLY A 296 -19.88 -18.09 6.09
C GLY A 296 -20.76 -19.06 5.30
N THR A 297 -21.31 -18.60 4.18
CA THR A 297 -22.08 -19.42 3.26
C THR A 297 -21.57 -19.29 1.83
N ARG A 298 -21.57 -20.41 1.09
CA ARG A 298 -21.33 -20.50 -0.35
C ARG A 298 -22.53 -21.20 -0.99
N ASP A 299 -23.10 -20.58 -2.01
CA ASP A 299 -24.34 -21.03 -2.66
C ASP A 299 -25.52 -21.28 -1.68
N GLY A 300 -25.54 -20.55 -0.56
CA GLY A 300 -26.56 -20.67 0.49
C GLY A 300 -26.30 -21.76 1.53
N GLU A 301 -25.24 -22.55 1.38
CA GLU A 301 -24.84 -23.61 2.33
C GLU A 301 -23.66 -23.16 3.21
N PRO A 302 -23.53 -23.64 4.46
CA PRO A 302 -22.39 -23.34 5.32
C PRO A 302 -21.06 -23.69 4.66
N TYR A 303 -20.11 -22.76 4.68
CA TYR A 303 -18.80 -22.94 4.07
C TYR A 303 -17.70 -22.35 4.94
N THR A 304 -16.55 -23.01 4.93
CA THR A 304 -15.35 -22.60 5.69
C THR A 304 -14.35 -21.99 4.73
N PHE A 305 -14.31 -20.66 4.69
CA PHE A 305 -13.39 -19.91 3.83
C PHE A 305 -11.95 -19.97 4.33
N GLN A 306 -11.78 -19.94 5.66
CA GLN A 306 -10.49 -20.16 6.31
C GLN A 306 -10.67 -21.28 7.35
N PRO A 307 -10.17 -22.50 7.08
CA PRO A 307 -10.15 -23.59 8.05
C PRO A 307 -9.48 -23.16 9.36
N ALA A 308 -9.89 -23.78 10.47
CA ALA A 308 -9.26 -23.53 11.75
C ALA A 308 -7.79 -23.98 11.69
N SER A 309 -6.89 -23.03 11.88
CA SER A 309 -5.46 -23.27 11.99
C SER A 309 -4.88 -22.45 13.13
N GLN A 310 -3.80 -22.96 13.75
CA GLN A 310 -3.02 -22.16 14.67
C GLN A 310 -2.38 -21.00 13.90
N GLN A 311 -2.46 -19.81 14.47
CA GLN A 311 -1.94 -18.58 13.90
C GLN A 311 -1.21 -17.79 14.99
N PHE A 312 -0.14 -17.12 14.58
CA PHE A 312 0.60 -16.17 15.41
C PHE A 312 0.41 -14.78 14.81
N LEU A 313 -0.55 -14.01 15.33
CA LEU A 313 -0.84 -12.67 14.83
C LEU A 313 0.08 -11.67 15.53
N HIS A 314 0.70 -10.76 14.78
CA HIS A 314 1.55 -9.74 15.36
C HIS A 314 0.81 -8.41 15.38
N ILE A 315 0.75 -7.78 16.55
CA ILE A 315 0.11 -6.48 16.78
C ILE A 315 1.15 -5.51 17.33
N ASP A 316 1.29 -4.35 16.71
CA ASP A 316 2.18 -3.30 17.20
C ASP A 316 1.70 -2.79 18.57
N GLY A 317 2.57 -2.88 19.58
CA GLY A 317 2.22 -2.60 20.97
C GLY A 317 1.86 -1.14 21.27
N THR A 318 2.10 -0.21 20.32
CA THR A 318 1.81 1.22 20.49
C THR A 318 0.56 1.65 19.73
N THR A 319 0.47 1.27 18.46
CA THR A 319 -0.61 1.64 17.53
C THR A 319 -1.79 0.69 17.62
N LEU A 320 -1.61 -0.50 18.22
CA LEU A 320 -2.60 -1.56 18.31
C LEU A 320 -3.20 -1.93 16.95
N ARG A 321 -2.31 -2.01 15.95
CA ARG A 321 -2.65 -2.46 14.60
C ARG A 321 -1.94 -3.78 14.33
N GLU A 322 -2.66 -4.70 13.68
CA GLU A 322 -2.08 -5.97 13.24
C GLU A 322 -1.11 -5.70 12.08
N THR A 323 0.15 -6.08 12.26
CA THR A 323 1.22 -5.98 11.26
C THR A 323 1.40 -7.28 10.48
N GLY A 324 0.94 -8.41 11.04
CA GLY A 324 1.25 -9.73 10.49
C GLY A 324 2.68 -10.16 10.75
N ASN A 325 3.01 -11.41 10.38
CA ASN A 325 4.26 -12.08 10.71
C ASN A 325 5.40 -11.88 9.71
N ASP A 326 5.18 -11.11 8.62
CA ASP A 326 6.15 -10.92 7.53
C ASP A 326 6.71 -12.25 6.95
N SER A 327 5.99 -13.36 7.13
CA SER A 327 6.47 -14.68 6.73
C SER A 327 6.62 -14.78 5.21
N ARG A 328 7.81 -15.22 4.77
CA ARG A 328 8.11 -15.46 3.36
C ARG A 328 7.91 -16.92 2.94
N PHE A 329 7.73 -17.83 3.89
CA PHE A 329 7.48 -19.23 3.64
C PHE A 329 6.22 -19.68 4.35
N PHE A 330 5.21 -20.05 3.58
CA PHE A 330 3.86 -20.31 4.11
C PHE A 330 3.07 -21.22 3.17
N ARG A 331 1.99 -21.79 3.70
CA ARG A 331 1.06 -22.66 2.98
C ARG A 331 -0.18 -21.91 2.53
N GLU A 332 -0.67 -22.27 1.35
CA GLU A 332 -1.89 -21.75 0.77
C GLU A 332 -2.67 -22.85 0.05
N THR A 333 -3.87 -22.51 -0.42
CA THR A 333 -4.69 -23.40 -1.21
C THR A 333 -5.17 -22.72 -2.49
N VAL A 334 -5.22 -23.45 -3.59
CA VAL A 334 -6.06 -23.11 -4.74
C VAL A 334 -7.43 -23.73 -4.53
N ASP A 335 -8.47 -22.91 -4.51
CA ASP A 335 -9.86 -23.36 -4.47
C ASP A 335 -10.22 -23.86 -5.89
N SER A 336 -10.13 -25.18 -6.11
CA SER A 336 -10.19 -25.78 -7.44
C SER A 336 -11.61 -26.14 -7.84
N ASP A 337 -12.11 -25.51 -8.91
CA ASP A 337 -13.38 -25.88 -9.53
C ASP A 337 -13.27 -27.25 -10.22
N LEU A 338 -12.11 -27.55 -10.82
CA LEU A 338 -11.85 -28.83 -11.50
C LEU A 338 -11.82 -30.02 -10.54
N GLU A 339 -11.20 -29.88 -9.36
CA GLU A 339 -11.15 -30.95 -8.36
C GLU A 339 -12.39 -30.96 -7.44
N GLY A 340 -13.13 -29.85 -7.37
CA GLY A 340 -14.27 -29.69 -6.46
C GLY A 340 -13.87 -29.54 -4.98
N GLN A 341 -12.58 -29.33 -4.72
CA GLN A 341 -12.00 -29.19 -3.38
C GLN A 341 -10.71 -28.36 -3.43
N PRO A 342 -10.32 -27.69 -2.33
CA PRO A 342 -9.07 -26.96 -2.29
C PRO A 342 -7.85 -27.88 -2.39
N ARG A 343 -6.83 -27.46 -3.15
CA ARG A 343 -5.50 -28.11 -3.22
C ARG A 343 -4.47 -27.23 -2.52
N GLU A 344 -3.68 -27.81 -1.61
CA GLU A 344 -2.61 -27.10 -0.91
C GLU A 344 -1.36 -26.89 -1.79
N PHE A 345 -0.62 -25.81 -1.52
CA PHE A 345 0.73 -25.59 -2.01
C PHE A 345 1.53 -24.74 -1.01
N ALA A 346 2.83 -24.96 -0.92
CA ALA A 346 3.74 -24.10 -0.19
C ALA A 346 4.29 -23.01 -1.12
N THR A 347 4.52 -21.83 -0.57
CA THR A 347 5.07 -20.68 -1.28
C THR A 347 6.27 -20.15 -0.53
N TYR A 348 7.37 -19.95 -1.26
CA TYR A 348 8.51 -19.19 -0.81
C TYR A 348 8.61 -17.88 -1.60
N LEU A 349 8.78 -16.78 -0.88
CA LEU A 349 9.04 -15.45 -1.40
C LEU A 349 10.51 -15.05 -1.16
N PRO A 350 11.19 -14.48 -2.15
CA PRO A 350 12.61 -14.14 -2.02
C PRO A 350 12.86 -13.00 -1.01
N PRO A 351 14.09 -12.88 -0.45
CA PRO A 351 14.43 -11.89 0.57
C PRO A 351 14.00 -10.46 0.28
N SER A 352 14.16 -9.99 -0.96
CA SER A 352 13.80 -8.61 -1.31
C SER A 352 12.30 -8.38 -1.50
N TYR A 353 11.45 -9.41 -1.38
CA TYR A 353 10.03 -9.30 -1.72
C TYR A 353 9.34 -8.19 -0.93
N LEU A 354 9.54 -8.12 0.39
CA LEU A 354 8.91 -7.12 1.24
C LEU A 354 9.55 -5.73 1.12
N SER A 355 10.89 -5.67 0.99
CA SER A 355 11.62 -4.39 0.89
C SER A 355 11.44 -3.71 -0.47
N GLU A 356 11.19 -4.48 -1.52
CA GLU A 356 10.96 -3.98 -2.89
C GLU A 356 9.54 -4.27 -3.41
N PRO A 357 8.53 -3.51 -2.94
CA PRO A 357 7.12 -3.78 -3.20
C PRO A 357 6.68 -3.57 -4.67
N ASN A 358 7.54 -3.02 -5.52
CA ASN A 358 7.26 -2.82 -6.95
C ASN A 358 8.03 -3.80 -7.85
N ARG A 359 8.85 -4.68 -7.27
CA ARG A 359 9.62 -5.66 -8.04
C ARG A 359 8.78 -6.89 -8.37
N GLU A 360 8.97 -7.38 -9.58
CA GLU A 360 8.45 -8.64 -10.09
C GLU A 360 9.56 -9.69 -10.13
N TYR A 361 9.19 -10.97 -9.99
CA TYR A 361 10.14 -12.08 -9.84
C TYR A 361 9.83 -13.20 -10.83
N PRO A 362 10.84 -13.91 -11.34
CA PRO A 362 10.61 -15.18 -12.02
C PRO A 362 10.02 -16.20 -11.03
N VAL A 363 9.39 -17.24 -11.56
CA VAL A 363 8.75 -18.30 -10.77
C VAL A 363 9.38 -19.65 -11.10
N VAL A 364 9.76 -20.39 -10.06
CA VAL A 364 10.17 -21.80 -10.16
C VAL A 364 9.11 -22.65 -9.48
N TYR A 365 8.55 -23.61 -10.20
CA TYR A 365 7.68 -24.63 -9.60
C TYR A 365 8.54 -25.83 -9.22
N LEU A 366 8.63 -26.11 -7.92
CA LEU A 366 9.44 -27.17 -7.34
C LEU A 366 8.56 -28.35 -6.96
N LEU A 367 8.72 -29.47 -7.66
CA LEU A 367 7.83 -30.63 -7.61
C LEU A 367 8.44 -31.76 -6.77
N HIS A 368 7.66 -32.29 -5.83
CA HIS A 368 8.08 -33.30 -4.85
C HIS A 368 8.19 -34.73 -5.39
N GLY A 369 8.72 -35.64 -4.56
CA GLY A 369 8.78 -37.08 -4.86
C GLY A 369 7.45 -37.81 -4.70
N ILE A 370 7.42 -39.10 -5.03
CA ILE A 370 6.26 -39.95 -4.70
C ILE A 370 6.10 -40.04 -3.18
N ASN A 371 4.87 -40.13 -2.67
CA ASN A 371 4.52 -40.10 -1.24
C ASN A 371 4.89 -38.79 -0.50
N GLY A 372 5.39 -37.78 -1.22
CA GLY A 372 5.53 -36.42 -0.72
C GLY A 372 4.25 -35.59 -0.88
N GLY A 373 4.36 -34.31 -0.57
CA GLY A 373 3.30 -33.31 -0.70
C GLY A 373 3.87 -31.90 -0.54
N SER A 374 3.04 -30.87 -0.56
CA SER A 374 3.53 -29.48 -0.40
C SER A 374 4.18 -29.17 0.95
N ARG A 375 4.01 -30.05 1.94
CA ARG A 375 4.55 -29.89 3.30
C ARG A 375 5.95 -30.49 3.47
N GLU A 376 6.41 -31.30 2.53
CA GLU A 376 7.71 -31.97 2.61
C GLU A 376 8.93 -31.04 2.62
N TRP A 377 8.70 -29.78 2.30
CA TRP A 377 9.75 -28.78 2.21
C TRP A 377 10.03 -28.08 3.54
N GLU A 378 9.09 -28.15 4.49
CA GLU A 378 9.26 -27.61 5.85
C GLU A 378 10.38 -28.33 6.61
N PRO A 379 10.39 -29.67 6.77
CA PRO A 379 11.50 -30.37 7.47
C PRO A 379 12.85 -30.30 6.72
N ARG A 380 12.87 -29.78 5.49
CA ARG A 380 14.09 -29.60 4.71
C ARG A 380 14.70 -28.21 4.84
N ASP A 381 14.08 -27.34 5.64
CA ASP A 381 14.42 -25.91 5.74
C ASP A 381 14.60 -25.29 4.34
N ILE A 382 13.67 -25.58 3.43
CA ILE A 382 13.84 -25.24 2.01
C ILE A 382 14.00 -23.74 1.81
N ASP A 383 13.37 -22.93 2.65
CA ASP A 383 13.43 -21.49 2.62
C ASP A 383 14.83 -20.98 2.99
N ASP A 384 15.49 -21.59 3.97
CA ASP A 384 16.89 -21.31 4.30
C ASP A 384 17.84 -21.75 3.18
N VAL A 385 17.57 -22.90 2.54
CA VAL A 385 18.32 -23.35 1.36
C VAL A 385 18.20 -22.32 0.23
N LEU A 386 16.98 -21.87 -0.08
CA LEU A 386 16.69 -20.90 -1.13
C LEU A 386 17.26 -19.50 -0.81
N ASP A 387 17.24 -19.06 0.44
CA ASP A 387 17.93 -17.85 0.90
C ASP A 387 19.46 -17.99 0.71
N GLY A 388 20.00 -19.18 0.95
CA GLY A 388 21.41 -19.53 0.73
C GLY A 388 21.82 -19.45 -0.75
N LEU A 389 20.92 -19.78 -1.67
CA LEU A 389 21.16 -19.68 -3.12
C LEU A 389 21.30 -18.23 -3.57
N TRP A 390 20.44 -17.33 -3.08
CA TRP A 390 20.55 -15.89 -3.33
C TRP A 390 21.88 -15.33 -2.84
N LYS A 391 22.33 -15.71 -1.63
CA LYS A 391 23.63 -15.28 -1.06
C LYS A 391 24.83 -15.70 -1.93
N GLN A 392 24.66 -16.73 -2.77
CA GLN A 392 25.66 -17.19 -3.74
C GLN A 392 25.59 -16.44 -5.09
N GLY A 393 24.71 -15.44 -5.23
CA GLY A 393 24.55 -14.63 -6.43
C GLY A 393 23.61 -15.22 -7.47
N LEU A 394 22.78 -16.20 -7.10
CA LEU A 394 21.69 -16.68 -7.96
C LEU A 394 20.51 -15.72 -7.94
N ALA A 395 19.76 -15.68 -9.04
CA ALA A 395 18.62 -14.80 -9.16
C ALA A 395 17.51 -15.18 -8.17
N GLU A 396 16.97 -14.18 -7.48
CA GLU A 396 15.79 -14.36 -6.66
C GLU A 396 14.57 -14.73 -7.50
N SER A 397 13.88 -15.78 -7.06
CA SER A 397 12.64 -16.27 -7.64
C SER A 397 11.61 -16.53 -6.57
N ILE A 398 10.33 -16.38 -6.92
CA ILE A 398 9.24 -17.00 -6.15
C ILE A 398 9.31 -18.50 -6.42
N VAL A 399 9.20 -19.31 -5.37
CA VAL A 399 9.18 -20.77 -5.51
C VAL A 399 7.83 -21.29 -5.05
N ILE A 400 7.15 -22.02 -5.94
CA ILE A 400 5.83 -22.62 -5.69
C ILE A 400 6.00 -24.13 -5.62
N MET A 401 5.52 -24.71 -4.54
CA MET A 401 5.69 -26.10 -4.18
C MET A 401 4.32 -26.76 -4.07
N PRO A 402 3.72 -27.16 -5.20
CA PRO A 402 2.36 -27.67 -5.23
C PRO A 402 2.27 -29.06 -4.63
N ASP A 403 1.16 -29.35 -3.95
CA ASP A 403 0.83 -30.72 -3.57
C ASP A 403 0.36 -31.49 -4.81
N GLY A 404 1.26 -32.33 -5.32
CA GLY A 404 1.07 -33.28 -6.41
C GLY A 404 0.46 -34.61 -5.98
N GLU A 405 0.35 -34.87 -4.67
CA GLU A 405 0.14 -36.20 -4.11
C GLU A 405 1.03 -37.25 -4.84
N SER A 406 0.63 -38.52 -4.90
CA SER A 406 1.30 -39.53 -5.73
C SER A 406 0.68 -39.65 -7.14
N LEU A 407 0.17 -38.55 -7.70
CA LEU A 407 -0.63 -38.53 -8.95
C LEU A 407 0.20 -38.41 -10.24
N TRP A 408 1.53 -38.47 -10.14
CA TRP A 408 2.45 -38.39 -11.29
C TRP A 408 2.25 -37.14 -12.16
N TYR A 409 1.78 -36.04 -11.55
CA TYR A 409 1.55 -34.75 -12.24
C TYR A 409 0.66 -34.89 -13.48
N SER A 410 -0.36 -35.75 -13.37
CA SER A 410 -1.23 -36.20 -14.45
C SER A 410 -2.71 -36.13 -14.04
N ASP A 411 -3.58 -35.97 -15.04
CA ASP A 411 -5.02 -36.14 -14.84
C ASP A 411 -5.33 -37.62 -14.71
N GLN A 412 -5.97 -38.01 -13.61
CA GLN A 412 -6.30 -39.41 -13.36
C GLN A 412 -7.45 -39.89 -14.27
N PRO A 413 -7.39 -41.14 -14.75
CA PRO A 413 -8.41 -41.69 -15.64
C PRO A 413 -9.78 -41.85 -14.93
N ASN A 414 -10.82 -42.12 -15.72
CA ASN A 414 -12.17 -42.48 -15.23
C ASN A 414 -12.83 -41.44 -14.30
N GLY A 415 -12.54 -40.15 -14.49
CA GLY A 415 -13.10 -39.08 -13.66
C GLY A 415 -12.42 -38.96 -12.30
N GLY A 416 -11.20 -39.48 -12.16
CA GLY A 416 -10.34 -39.18 -11.01
C GLY A 416 -9.79 -37.76 -11.04
N THR A 417 -8.95 -37.43 -10.06
CA THR A 417 -8.38 -36.09 -9.84
C THR A 417 -7.72 -35.50 -11.10
N PRO A 418 -8.24 -34.39 -11.65
CA PRO A 418 -7.70 -33.72 -12.83
C PRO A 418 -6.53 -32.78 -12.47
N TRP A 419 -5.51 -33.32 -11.78
CA TRP A 419 -4.44 -32.52 -11.16
C TRP A 419 -3.66 -31.68 -12.18
N ARG A 420 -3.31 -32.26 -13.33
CA ARG A 420 -2.49 -31.59 -14.34
C ARG A 420 -3.25 -30.43 -14.96
N SER A 421 -4.53 -30.62 -15.22
CA SER A 421 -5.42 -29.58 -15.70
C SER A 421 -5.56 -28.47 -14.66
N MET A 422 -5.84 -28.80 -13.40
CA MET A 422 -5.90 -27.85 -12.28
C MET A 422 -4.61 -27.02 -12.17
N PHE A 423 -3.45 -27.67 -12.16
CA PHE A 423 -2.16 -26.99 -12.07
C PHE A 423 -1.97 -25.96 -13.18
N LEU A 424 -2.25 -26.35 -14.44
CA LEU A 424 -2.02 -25.50 -15.61
C LEU A 424 -3.05 -24.37 -15.75
N THR A 425 -4.32 -24.62 -15.39
CA THR A 425 -5.41 -23.69 -15.71
C THR A 425 -5.96 -22.92 -14.51
N GLU A 426 -5.65 -23.35 -13.28
CA GLU A 426 -6.13 -22.70 -12.05
C GLU A 426 -4.95 -22.22 -11.19
N MET A 427 -4.00 -23.10 -10.87
CA MET A 427 -2.89 -22.73 -9.97
C MET A 427 -1.89 -21.76 -10.59
N VAL A 428 -1.36 -22.04 -11.79
CA VAL A 428 -0.42 -21.12 -12.45
C VAL A 428 -1.04 -19.71 -12.61
N PRO A 429 -2.28 -19.56 -13.10
CA PRO A 429 -2.95 -18.26 -13.13
C PRO A 429 -3.20 -17.62 -11.77
N LEU A 430 -3.49 -18.41 -10.72
CA LEU A 430 -3.61 -17.90 -9.35
C LEU A 430 -2.28 -17.29 -8.87
N VAL A 431 -1.17 -17.98 -9.12
CA VAL A 431 0.18 -17.51 -8.75
C VAL A 431 0.48 -16.18 -9.45
N ASP A 432 0.26 -16.09 -10.75
CA ASP A 432 0.47 -14.85 -11.52
C ASP A 432 -0.43 -13.71 -11.03
N LYS A 433 -1.64 -14.02 -10.54
CA LYS A 433 -2.63 -13.04 -10.05
C LYS A 433 -2.29 -12.51 -8.65
N GLU A 434 -1.88 -13.38 -7.73
CA GLU A 434 -1.72 -13.02 -6.33
C GLU A 434 -0.29 -12.57 -5.98
N TYR A 435 0.71 -12.98 -6.76
CA TYR A 435 2.11 -12.62 -6.55
C TYR A 435 2.67 -11.73 -7.65
N ARG A 436 3.73 -10.97 -7.33
CA ARG A 436 4.43 -10.11 -8.28
C ARG A 436 5.37 -10.95 -9.15
N THR A 437 4.80 -11.60 -10.15
CA THR A 437 5.54 -12.48 -11.08
C THR A 437 5.93 -11.73 -12.35
N LEU A 438 7.02 -12.15 -12.98
CA LEU A 438 7.35 -11.74 -14.35
C LEU A 438 6.53 -12.55 -15.33
N GLU A 439 5.84 -11.87 -16.24
CA GLU A 439 4.98 -12.51 -17.22
C GLU A 439 5.79 -13.29 -18.28
N GLY A 440 5.25 -14.43 -18.69
CA GLY A 440 5.73 -15.18 -19.86
C GLY A 440 6.60 -16.37 -19.53
N ARG A 441 6.73 -17.26 -20.53
CA ARG A 441 7.40 -18.56 -20.35
C ARG A 441 8.86 -18.45 -19.96
N ASP A 442 9.56 -17.41 -20.40
CA ASP A 442 11.01 -17.28 -20.24
C ASP A 442 11.39 -16.88 -18.79
N PHE A 443 10.40 -16.59 -17.94
CA PHE A 443 10.56 -16.36 -16.49
C PHE A 443 9.86 -17.42 -15.64
N ARG A 444 9.47 -18.55 -16.25
CA ARG A 444 8.79 -19.65 -15.58
C ARG A 444 9.53 -20.97 -15.78
N ALA A 445 9.99 -21.54 -14.68
CA ALA A 445 10.78 -22.76 -14.66
C ALA A 445 10.10 -23.89 -13.86
N LEU A 446 10.54 -25.11 -14.14
CA LEU A 446 10.13 -26.32 -13.43
C LEU A 446 11.38 -27.03 -12.91
N THR A 447 11.41 -27.33 -11.63
CA THR A 447 12.37 -28.25 -11.00
C THR A 447 11.56 -29.36 -10.34
N GLY A 448 12.09 -30.57 -10.28
CA GLY A 448 11.48 -31.58 -9.41
C GLY A 448 12.40 -32.74 -9.13
N VAL A 449 12.07 -33.48 -8.07
CA VAL A 449 12.83 -34.63 -7.59
C VAL A 449 12.07 -35.93 -7.82
N SER A 450 12.72 -37.02 -8.25
CA SER A 450 12.07 -38.34 -8.39
C SER A 450 10.83 -38.32 -9.31
N MET A 451 9.64 -38.59 -8.77
CA MET A 451 8.34 -38.39 -9.45
C MET A 451 8.16 -36.94 -9.92
N GLY A 452 8.55 -35.95 -9.13
CA GLY A 452 8.60 -34.53 -9.49
C GLY A 452 9.56 -34.25 -10.62
N GLY A 453 10.67 -34.98 -10.71
CA GLY A 453 11.61 -34.92 -11.83
C GLY A 453 10.97 -35.38 -13.14
N PHE A 454 10.12 -36.41 -13.09
CA PHE A 454 9.23 -36.79 -14.20
C PHE A 454 8.23 -35.68 -14.51
N GLY A 455 7.59 -35.12 -13.46
CA GLY A 455 6.60 -34.06 -13.56
C GLY A 455 7.13 -32.82 -14.27
N ALA A 456 8.31 -32.33 -13.87
CA ALA A 456 8.94 -31.14 -14.42
C ALA A 456 9.17 -31.27 -15.93
N TRP A 457 9.69 -32.41 -16.37
CA TRP A 457 9.90 -32.69 -17.79
C TRP A 457 8.59 -32.88 -18.55
N SER A 458 7.69 -33.72 -18.03
CA SER A 458 6.40 -34.00 -18.66
C SER A 458 5.55 -32.74 -18.83
N LEU A 459 5.46 -31.91 -17.79
CA LEU A 459 4.76 -30.61 -17.83
C LEU A 459 5.44 -29.66 -18.80
N GLY A 460 6.75 -29.47 -18.67
CA GLY A 460 7.49 -28.48 -19.45
C GLY A 460 7.48 -28.79 -20.96
N LEU A 461 7.84 -30.01 -21.36
CA LEU A 461 7.90 -30.42 -22.77
C LEU A 461 6.52 -30.39 -23.45
N SER A 462 5.45 -30.65 -22.69
CA SER A 462 4.08 -30.61 -23.21
C SER A 462 3.51 -29.19 -23.30
N ASN A 463 4.09 -28.24 -22.55
CA ASN A 463 3.61 -26.87 -22.46
C ASN A 463 4.73 -25.85 -22.79
N PRO A 464 5.33 -25.91 -23.99
CA PRO A 464 6.41 -25.01 -24.42
C PRO A 464 5.97 -23.54 -24.49
N GLY A 465 4.67 -23.23 -24.40
CA GLY A 465 4.16 -21.85 -24.33
C GLY A 465 4.14 -21.28 -22.92
N MET A 466 4.31 -22.12 -21.89
CA MET A 466 4.20 -21.72 -20.47
C MET A 466 5.53 -21.81 -19.73
N PHE A 467 6.41 -22.73 -20.13
CA PHE A 467 7.69 -23.00 -19.48
C PHE A 467 8.85 -23.01 -20.49
N SER A 468 10.04 -22.71 -20.00
CA SER A 468 11.26 -22.54 -20.81
C SER A 468 12.53 -23.10 -20.16
N SER A 469 12.50 -23.42 -18.87
CA SER A 469 13.67 -23.91 -18.15
C SER A 469 13.25 -25.09 -17.27
N ILE A 470 13.89 -26.24 -17.44
CA ILE A 470 13.44 -27.52 -16.87
C ILE A 470 14.62 -28.22 -16.18
N ALA A 471 14.44 -28.56 -14.91
CA ALA A 471 15.39 -29.31 -14.11
C ALA A 471 14.78 -30.61 -13.55
N SER A 472 15.58 -31.66 -13.44
CA SER A 472 15.19 -32.95 -12.87
C SER A 472 16.27 -33.48 -11.95
N HIS A 473 15.92 -33.72 -10.70
CA HIS A 473 16.82 -34.29 -9.72
C HIS A 473 16.45 -35.75 -9.48
N ILE A 474 17.42 -36.68 -9.60
CA ILE A 474 17.19 -38.14 -9.47
C ILE A 474 15.86 -38.56 -10.10
N GLY A 475 15.60 -38.07 -11.31
CA GLY A 475 14.26 -38.05 -11.88
C GLY A 475 13.83 -39.36 -12.50
N SER A 476 12.54 -39.70 -12.36
CA SER A 476 11.95 -40.91 -12.94
C SER A 476 11.69 -40.78 -14.46
N LEU A 477 12.72 -40.46 -15.25
CA LEU A 477 12.60 -40.07 -16.66
C LEU A 477 12.19 -41.21 -17.60
N SER A 478 12.30 -42.47 -17.14
CA SER A 478 11.95 -43.68 -17.87
C SER A 478 10.62 -44.31 -17.43
N TYR A 479 9.96 -43.79 -16.38
CA TYR A 479 8.76 -44.40 -15.83
C TYR A 479 7.59 -44.38 -16.81
N SER A 480 7.06 -45.57 -17.10
CA SER A 480 5.97 -45.79 -18.07
C SER A 480 4.66 -46.24 -17.43
N GLY A 481 4.57 -46.24 -16.09
CA GLY A 481 3.35 -46.63 -15.37
C GLY A 481 2.29 -45.53 -15.29
N SER A 482 2.62 -44.30 -15.70
CA SER A 482 1.64 -43.22 -15.83
C SER A 482 0.90 -43.33 -17.16
N ALA A 483 -0.27 -42.70 -17.27
CA ALA A 483 -1.00 -42.60 -18.54
C ALA A 483 -0.32 -41.63 -19.55
N LEU A 484 0.83 -41.05 -19.20
CA LEU A 484 1.58 -40.07 -19.98
C LEU A 484 2.80 -40.73 -20.66
N PRO A 485 3.28 -40.18 -21.79
CA PRO A 485 4.55 -40.63 -22.35
C PRO A 485 5.70 -40.37 -21.37
N THR A 486 6.70 -41.24 -21.38
CA THR A 486 7.90 -41.03 -20.56
C THR A 486 8.66 -39.79 -21.04
N PRO A 487 9.30 -39.00 -20.15
CA PRO A 487 10.18 -37.90 -20.53
C PRO A 487 11.22 -38.27 -21.60
N LEU A 488 11.86 -39.44 -21.46
CA LEU A 488 12.81 -39.96 -22.46
C LEU A 488 12.16 -40.14 -23.83
N LYS A 489 10.98 -40.77 -23.88
CA LYS A 489 10.26 -40.96 -25.14
C LYS A 489 9.84 -39.62 -25.74
N GLN A 490 9.33 -38.70 -24.92
CA GLN A 490 8.89 -37.38 -25.38
C GLN A 490 10.05 -36.57 -25.96
N ALA A 491 11.20 -36.52 -25.28
CA ALA A 491 12.40 -35.85 -25.78
C ALA A 491 12.93 -36.52 -27.06
N GLY A 492 12.91 -37.87 -27.13
CA GLY A 492 13.27 -38.64 -28.31
C GLY A 492 12.41 -38.33 -29.54
N ASP A 493 11.10 -38.19 -29.35
CA ASP A 493 10.13 -37.88 -30.41
C ASP A 493 10.17 -36.40 -30.86
N MET A 494 10.63 -35.49 -30.00
CA MET A 494 10.73 -34.06 -30.34
C MET A 494 11.90 -33.77 -31.31
N THR A 495 11.67 -32.76 -32.16
CA THR A 495 12.71 -32.23 -33.05
C THR A 495 13.72 -31.36 -32.29
N THR A 496 14.95 -31.23 -32.81
CA THR A 496 15.95 -30.29 -32.27
C THR A 496 15.41 -28.87 -32.12
N LYS A 497 14.59 -28.39 -33.07
CA LYS A 497 13.99 -27.04 -33.01
C LYS A 497 13.01 -26.90 -31.84
N GLN A 498 12.29 -27.96 -31.47
CA GLN A 498 11.38 -27.93 -30.33
C GLN A 498 12.15 -27.96 -29.02
N LEU A 499 13.18 -28.79 -28.91
CA LEU A 499 14.00 -28.93 -27.70
C LEU A 499 14.85 -27.69 -27.42
N LYS A 500 15.43 -27.05 -28.45
CA LYS A 500 16.19 -25.79 -28.31
C LYS A 500 15.39 -24.57 -27.82
N LYS A 501 14.11 -24.75 -27.51
CA LYS A 501 13.29 -23.73 -26.84
C LYS A 501 13.46 -23.76 -25.32
N PHE A 502 14.15 -24.76 -24.80
CA PHE A 502 14.31 -24.99 -23.37
C PHE A 502 15.79 -25.06 -23.00
N ASP A 503 16.06 -24.67 -21.76
CA ASP A 503 17.30 -25.03 -21.07
C ASP A 503 17.04 -26.19 -20.12
N PHE A 504 18.01 -27.11 -20.06
CA PHE A 504 17.86 -28.38 -19.35
C PHE A 504 18.96 -28.57 -18.32
N TYR A 505 18.54 -29.01 -17.13
CA TYR A 505 19.39 -29.58 -16.10
C TYR A 505 18.83 -30.96 -15.71
N PHE A 506 19.69 -31.95 -15.52
CA PHE A 506 19.26 -33.19 -14.87
C PHE A 506 20.40 -33.91 -14.19
N ASP A 507 20.14 -34.52 -13.05
CA ASP A 507 21.13 -35.33 -12.35
C ASP A 507 20.57 -36.65 -11.82
N ALA A 508 21.50 -37.52 -11.40
CA ALA A 508 21.21 -38.75 -10.68
C ALA A 508 22.43 -39.18 -9.84
N CYS A 509 22.28 -40.24 -9.03
CA CYS A 509 23.39 -40.88 -8.31
C CYS A 509 23.56 -42.34 -8.75
N GLU A 510 24.80 -42.84 -8.79
CA GLU A 510 25.13 -44.19 -9.30
C GLU A 510 24.52 -45.34 -8.47
N PHE A 511 24.26 -45.13 -7.17
CA PHE A 511 23.70 -46.13 -6.26
C PHE A 511 22.23 -45.88 -5.91
N ASP A 512 21.54 -45.11 -6.74
CA ASP A 512 20.09 -44.97 -6.67
C ASP A 512 19.40 -46.34 -6.88
N GLU A 513 18.56 -46.73 -5.92
CA GLU A 513 17.90 -48.04 -5.87
C GLU A 513 16.93 -48.26 -7.05
N TYR A 514 16.46 -47.17 -7.67
CA TYR A 514 15.56 -47.18 -8.83
C TYR A 514 16.30 -47.05 -10.17
N ARG A 515 17.64 -46.94 -10.15
CA ARG A 515 18.50 -46.87 -11.34
C ARG A 515 18.15 -45.71 -12.26
N PHE A 516 17.82 -44.56 -11.67
CA PHE A 516 17.56 -43.34 -12.43
C PHE A 516 18.79 -42.76 -13.14
N ASP A 517 19.99 -43.21 -12.77
CA ASP A 517 21.24 -42.92 -13.47
C ASP A 517 21.25 -43.41 -14.93
N ASP A 518 20.69 -44.58 -15.21
CA ASP A 518 20.55 -45.09 -16.58
C ASP A 518 19.62 -44.21 -17.44
N ALA A 519 18.57 -43.67 -16.81
CA ALA A 519 17.65 -42.75 -17.46
C ALA A 519 18.31 -41.39 -17.74
N ALA A 520 19.10 -40.86 -16.81
CA ALA A 520 19.88 -39.64 -17.02
C ALA A 520 20.88 -39.79 -18.18
N ARG A 521 21.69 -40.87 -18.21
CA ARG A 521 22.62 -41.14 -19.33
C ARG A 521 21.91 -41.27 -20.67
N SER A 522 20.71 -41.87 -20.68
CA SER A 522 19.89 -41.98 -21.89
C SER A 522 19.38 -40.62 -22.36
N MET A 523 19.01 -39.72 -21.45
CA MET A 523 18.56 -38.37 -21.78
C MET A 523 19.71 -37.54 -22.38
N ASP A 524 20.91 -37.60 -21.78
CA ASP A 524 22.13 -36.98 -22.32
C ASP A 524 22.37 -37.43 -23.76
N THR A 525 22.35 -38.74 -24.01
CA THR A 525 22.54 -39.29 -25.36
C THR A 525 21.53 -38.69 -26.35
N ILE A 526 20.24 -38.65 -25.99
CA ILE A 526 19.17 -38.10 -26.84
C ILE A 526 19.42 -36.62 -27.17
N LEU A 527 19.78 -35.80 -26.18
CA LEU A 527 19.98 -34.37 -26.38
C LEU A 527 21.29 -34.06 -27.12
N THR A 528 22.36 -34.79 -26.80
CA THR A 528 23.66 -34.71 -27.47
C THR A 528 23.54 -35.07 -28.95
N ASP A 529 22.89 -36.18 -29.30
CA ASP A 529 22.66 -36.59 -30.69
C ASP A 529 21.85 -35.56 -31.48
N LYS A 530 20.95 -34.83 -30.80
CA LYS A 530 20.13 -33.77 -31.39
C LYS A 530 20.83 -32.40 -31.39
N GLY A 531 22.02 -32.28 -30.80
CA GLY A 531 22.78 -31.03 -30.68
C GLY A 531 22.07 -29.96 -29.83
N VAL A 532 21.40 -30.38 -28.76
CA VAL A 532 20.68 -29.52 -27.81
C VAL A 532 21.58 -29.28 -26.59
N PRO A 533 21.93 -28.02 -26.25
CA PRO A 533 22.68 -27.71 -25.03
C PRO A 533 21.91 -28.14 -23.79
N HIS A 534 22.60 -28.76 -22.84
CA HIS A 534 22.05 -29.18 -21.56
C HIS A 534 23.18 -29.37 -20.54
N THR A 535 22.84 -29.32 -19.26
CA THR A 535 23.74 -29.62 -18.14
C THR A 535 23.27 -30.89 -17.48
N TRP A 536 24.17 -31.81 -17.17
CA TRP A 536 23.80 -33.01 -16.43
C TRP A 536 24.97 -33.59 -15.64
N ALA A 537 24.63 -34.44 -14.67
CA ALA A 537 25.61 -35.18 -13.88
C ALA A 537 25.06 -36.54 -13.43
N VAL A 538 25.97 -37.50 -13.22
CA VAL A 538 25.70 -38.67 -12.39
C VAL A 538 26.76 -38.71 -11.31
N TYR A 539 26.34 -38.58 -10.05
CA TYR A 539 27.26 -38.50 -8.92
C TYR A 539 27.66 -39.91 -8.45
N PRO A 540 28.96 -40.13 -8.16
CA PRO A 540 29.48 -41.45 -7.81
C PRO A 540 29.10 -41.90 -6.39
N GLU A 541 28.51 -41.03 -5.59
CA GLU A 541 28.07 -41.27 -4.22
C GLU A 541 26.64 -40.75 -4.07
N GLY A 542 25.83 -41.40 -3.23
CA GLY A 542 24.42 -41.05 -3.02
C GLY A 542 23.46 -42.16 -3.43
N ARG A 543 22.31 -42.19 -2.75
CA ARG A 543 21.17 -43.12 -2.97
C ARG A 543 19.94 -42.31 -3.38
N HIS A 544 18.75 -42.91 -3.42
CA HIS A 544 17.50 -42.18 -3.64
C HIS A 544 17.08 -41.34 -2.40
N ASN A 545 17.90 -40.36 -2.00
CA ASN A 545 17.72 -39.59 -0.77
C ASN A 545 18.17 -38.12 -0.91
N ASP A 546 17.86 -37.31 0.10
CA ASP A 546 18.14 -35.87 0.11
C ASP A 546 19.62 -35.51 -0.02
N ALA A 547 20.52 -36.33 0.53
CA ALA A 547 21.96 -36.15 0.40
C ALA A 547 22.44 -36.21 -1.05
N CYS A 548 21.75 -36.96 -1.92
CA CYS A 548 22.08 -37.05 -3.34
C CYS A 548 21.70 -35.79 -4.12
N TRP A 549 20.57 -35.15 -3.83
CA TRP A 549 20.02 -34.12 -4.73
C TRP A 549 19.96 -32.71 -4.15
N MET A 550 19.71 -32.53 -2.85
CA MET A 550 19.59 -31.20 -2.24
C MET A 550 20.84 -30.32 -2.42
N PRO A 551 22.08 -30.83 -2.29
CA PRO A 551 23.29 -30.03 -2.53
C PRO A 551 23.40 -29.47 -3.96
N HIS A 552 22.64 -30.04 -4.90
CA HIS A 552 22.64 -29.71 -6.32
C HIS A 552 21.46 -28.84 -6.75
N LEU A 553 20.59 -28.45 -5.81
CA LEU A 553 19.61 -27.38 -6.05
C LEU A 553 20.28 -26.08 -6.54
N LYS A 554 21.50 -25.79 -6.09
CA LYS A 554 22.28 -24.66 -6.59
C LYS A 554 22.56 -24.74 -8.09
N ASP A 555 22.70 -25.95 -8.63
CA ASP A 555 23.09 -26.17 -10.02
C ASP A 555 21.85 -26.02 -10.93
N SER A 556 20.70 -26.57 -10.52
CA SER A 556 19.41 -26.38 -11.22
C SER A 556 18.91 -24.93 -11.16
N PHE A 557 18.90 -24.32 -9.96
CA PHE A 557 18.56 -22.89 -9.82
C PHE A 557 19.61 -21.98 -10.45
N GLY A 558 20.87 -22.41 -10.53
CA GLY A 558 21.93 -21.70 -11.27
C GLY A 558 21.65 -21.64 -12.77
N MET A 559 21.19 -22.75 -13.33
CA MET A 559 20.73 -22.83 -14.72
C MET A 559 19.48 -21.96 -14.93
N HIS A 560 18.47 -22.04 -14.05
CA HIS A 560 17.28 -21.17 -14.11
C HIS A 560 17.64 -19.68 -14.02
N SER A 561 18.53 -19.31 -13.10
CA SER A 561 19.00 -17.94 -12.93
C SER A 561 19.69 -17.41 -14.18
N THR A 562 20.55 -18.22 -14.80
CA THR A 562 21.21 -17.87 -16.06
C THR A 562 20.19 -17.69 -17.17
N HIS A 563 19.25 -18.63 -17.29
CA HIS A 563 18.14 -18.56 -18.26
C HIS A 563 17.36 -17.26 -18.11
N PHE A 564 16.94 -16.90 -16.89
CA PHE A 564 16.17 -15.68 -16.64
C PHE A 564 16.97 -14.42 -17.01
N ARG A 565 18.27 -14.36 -16.69
CA ARG A 565 19.15 -13.24 -17.04
C ARG A 565 19.28 -13.06 -18.55
N GLU A 566 19.43 -14.17 -19.28
CA GLU A 566 19.48 -14.20 -20.75
C GLU A 566 18.13 -13.80 -21.37
N ALA A 567 17.02 -14.18 -20.75
CA ALA A 567 15.66 -13.76 -21.11
C ALA A 567 15.38 -12.28 -20.83
N GLY A 568 16.29 -11.58 -20.13
CA GLY A 568 16.20 -10.15 -19.88
C GLY A 568 15.85 -9.79 -18.44
N LEU A 569 15.94 -10.72 -17.48
CA LEU A 569 15.89 -10.38 -16.06
C LEU A 569 16.97 -9.33 -15.76
N ARG A 570 16.56 -8.25 -15.11
CA ARG A 570 17.44 -7.16 -14.66
C ARG A 570 17.35 -7.09 -13.15
N GLU A 571 18.47 -7.40 -12.52
CA GLU A 571 18.65 -7.42 -11.07
C GLU A 571 19.17 -6.08 -10.59
N ASP A 572 18.45 -5.02 -10.93
CA ASP A 572 18.71 -3.69 -10.41
C ASP A 572 17.63 -3.35 -9.40
N TYR A 573 18.07 -3.14 -8.16
CA TYR A 573 17.22 -2.90 -6.99
C TYR A 573 17.41 -1.49 -6.45
N VAL A 574 18.30 -0.71 -7.05
CA VAL A 574 18.59 0.64 -6.61
C VAL A 574 17.56 1.55 -7.26
N LYS A 575 16.83 2.31 -6.43
CA LYS A 575 15.91 3.31 -6.98
C LYS A 575 16.71 4.45 -7.60
N PRO A 576 16.30 4.96 -8.76
CA PRO A 576 16.94 6.12 -9.35
C PRO A 576 16.82 7.33 -8.43
N VAL A 577 17.81 8.20 -8.39
CA VAL A 577 17.80 9.43 -7.60
C VAL A 577 17.46 10.62 -8.49
N ILE A 578 16.36 11.31 -8.16
CA ILE A 578 16.00 12.59 -8.79
C ILE A 578 16.61 13.72 -7.96
N SER A 579 17.51 14.48 -8.57
CA SER A 579 17.99 15.75 -8.01
C SER A 579 17.20 16.89 -8.62
N ALA A 580 16.36 17.54 -7.80
CA ALA A 580 15.60 18.73 -8.18
C ALA A 580 15.68 19.80 -7.07
N PRO A 581 15.66 21.10 -7.40
CA PRO A 581 15.54 22.14 -6.39
C PRO A 581 14.21 21.98 -5.61
N ALA A 582 14.27 21.98 -4.27
CA ALA A 582 13.06 21.86 -3.45
C ALA A 582 12.07 23.02 -3.68
N SER A 583 12.60 24.24 -3.90
CA SER A 583 11.80 25.41 -4.25
C SER A 583 12.45 26.29 -5.29
N THR A 584 11.65 27.08 -6.01
CA THR A 584 12.12 28.07 -6.97
C THR A 584 11.17 29.26 -7.02
N THR A 585 11.72 30.46 -7.04
CA THR A 585 10.93 31.69 -7.22
C THR A 585 11.19 32.25 -8.62
N VAL A 586 10.11 32.50 -9.36
CA VAL A 586 10.15 33.16 -10.67
C VAL A 586 9.38 34.47 -10.64
N ARG A 587 9.74 35.39 -11.52
CA ARG A 587 9.07 36.69 -11.63
C ARG A 587 7.80 36.55 -12.46
N PHE A 588 6.77 37.30 -12.11
CA PHE A 588 5.55 37.39 -12.90
C PHE A 588 5.84 37.65 -14.39
N GLY A 589 5.28 36.80 -15.25
CA GLY A 589 5.41 36.85 -16.70
C GLY A 589 6.75 36.38 -17.25
N SER A 590 7.70 35.94 -16.43
CA SER A 590 8.96 35.40 -16.93
C SER A 590 8.77 34.04 -17.59
N ALA A 591 9.68 33.68 -18.49
CA ALA A 591 9.81 32.29 -18.94
C ALA A 591 10.16 31.40 -17.73
N PHE A 592 9.69 30.17 -17.75
CA PHE A 592 10.00 29.15 -16.76
C PHE A 592 10.16 27.81 -17.47
N ASP A 593 11.29 27.17 -17.25
CA ASP A 593 11.58 25.82 -17.72
C ASP A 593 11.41 24.85 -16.55
N ALA A 594 10.49 23.91 -16.71
CA ALA A 594 10.17 22.91 -15.69
C ALA A 594 11.32 21.93 -15.43
N LEU A 595 12.23 21.72 -16.39
CA LEU A 595 13.36 20.79 -16.25
C LEU A 595 14.66 21.48 -15.84
N ALA A 596 14.68 22.81 -15.75
CA ALA A 596 15.88 23.54 -15.36
C ALA A 596 16.35 23.13 -13.95
N GLY A 597 17.59 22.61 -13.90
CA GLY A 597 18.24 22.13 -12.69
C GLY A 597 17.75 20.77 -12.19
N VAL A 598 16.98 20.03 -12.99
CA VAL A 598 16.45 18.71 -12.64
C VAL A 598 17.24 17.63 -13.39
N THR A 599 17.74 16.65 -12.65
CA THR A 599 18.46 15.49 -13.21
C THR A 599 17.97 14.22 -12.53
N ALA A 600 18.14 13.09 -13.22
CA ALA A 600 17.89 11.77 -12.66
C ALA A 600 19.06 10.86 -12.97
N ARG A 601 19.56 10.13 -11.97
CA ARG A 601 20.63 9.15 -12.15
C ARG A 601 20.29 7.86 -11.42
N ASP A 602 20.79 6.78 -11.96
CA ASP A 602 20.76 5.46 -11.36
C ASP A 602 22.18 4.86 -11.35
N GLU A 603 22.46 3.98 -10.40
CA GLU A 603 23.77 3.36 -10.25
C GLU A 603 24.05 2.33 -11.36
N VAL A 604 23.01 1.62 -11.82
CA VAL A 604 23.11 0.57 -12.83
C VAL A 604 22.80 1.11 -14.23
N ASP A 605 21.74 1.91 -14.37
CA ASP A 605 21.29 2.44 -15.68
C ASP A 605 21.93 3.78 -16.07
N GLY A 606 22.67 4.42 -15.16
CA GLY A 606 23.38 5.66 -15.43
C GLY A 606 22.47 6.89 -15.49
N ASP A 607 22.54 7.70 -16.55
CA ASP A 607 21.80 8.98 -16.63
C ASP A 607 20.38 8.79 -17.19
N LEU A 608 19.38 8.96 -16.32
CA LEU A 608 17.97 8.80 -16.64
C LEU A 608 17.24 10.15 -16.84
N THR A 609 17.97 11.26 -16.94
CA THR A 609 17.38 12.61 -17.01
C THR A 609 16.38 12.76 -18.16
N ALA A 610 16.64 12.11 -19.30
CA ALA A 610 15.74 12.14 -20.46
C ALA A 610 14.40 11.40 -20.24
N SER A 611 14.36 10.48 -19.27
CA SER A 611 13.19 9.65 -18.93
C SER A 611 12.27 10.30 -17.88
N LEU A 612 12.62 11.49 -17.38
CA LEU A 612 11.84 12.23 -16.40
C LEU A 612 10.45 12.60 -16.95
N LYS A 613 9.42 12.23 -16.20
CA LYS A 613 8.03 12.63 -16.42
C LYS A 613 7.65 13.70 -15.42
N VAL A 614 7.18 14.85 -15.92
CA VAL A 614 6.73 15.99 -15.09
C VAL A 614 5.21 16.04 -15.08
N ARG A 615 4.61 16.07 -13.88
CA ARG A 615 3.19 16.37 -13.65
C ARG A 615 3.04 17.74 -13.00
N GLY A 616 1.95 18.43 -13.32
CA GLY A 616 1.69 19.81 -12.88
C GLY A 616 2.08 20.84 -13.93
N THR A 617 1.56 22.06 -13.80
CA THR A 617 1.86 23.18 -14.68
C THR A 617 2.06 24.44 -13.85
N VAL A 618 2.95 25.33 -14.33
CA VAL A 618 3.19 26.65 -13.71
C VAL A 618 2.71 27.72 -14.67
N ASP A 619 1.71 28.49 -14.26
CA ASP A 619 1.26 29.67 -15.01
C ASP A 619 1.96 30.91 -14.47
N THR A 620 3.04 31.35 -15.13
CA THR A 620 3.80 32.54 -14.69
C THR A 620 3.03 33.85 -14.88
N LYS A 621 1.85 33.83 -15.52
CA LYS A 621 0.95 35.00 -15.65
C LYS A 621 -0.08 35.08 -14.53
N LYS A 622 0.01 34.22 -13.51
CA LYS A 622 -0.81 34.26 -12.31
C LYS A 622 0.11 34.14 -11.09
N LEU A 623 -0.09 35.04 -10.12
CA LEU A 623 0.66 34.99 -8.86
C LEU A 623 0.17 33.80 -8.04
N GLY A 624 1.09 33.14 -7.33
CA GLY A 624 0.77 32.02 -6.46
C GLY A 624 1.89 31.02 -6.34
N THR A 625 1.56 29.91 -5.69
CA THR A 625 2.44 28.76 -5.51
C THR A 625 1.89 27.59 -6.33
N TYR A 626 2.78 26.94 -7.06
CA TYR A 626 2.50 25.80 -7.93
C TYR A 626 3.38 24.63 -7.51
N THR A 627 2.88 23.41 -7.65
CA THR A 627 3.65 22.19 -7.35
C THR A 627 3.87 21.42 -8.64
N LEU A 628 5.14 21.12 -8.92
CA LEU A 628 5.53 20.16 -9.96
C LEU A 628 5.96 18.87 -9.29
N GLN A 629 5.59 17.75 -9.91
CA GLN A 629 5.98 16.42 -9.49
C GLN A 629 6.85 15.79 -10.59
N TYR A 630 8.05 15.39 -10.24
CA TYR A 630 8.97 14.68 -11.11
C TYR A 630 8.93 13.21 -10.77
N THR A 631 8.86 12.38 -11.80
CA THR A 631 8.91 10.91 -11.67
C THR A 631 9.84 10.34 -12.72
N VAL A 632 10.60 9.32 -12.36
CA VAL A 632 11.44 8.58 -13.30
C VAL A 632 11.31 7.08 -12.99
N LYS A 633 11.42 6.26 -14.03
CA LYS A 633 11.50 4.80 -13.94
C LYS A 633 12.81 4.38 -14.62
N ASP A 634 13.56 3.51 -13.98
CA ASP A 634 14.74 2.88 -14.58
C ASP A 634 14.34 1.71 -15.51
N ALA A 635 15.31 0.98 -16.05
CA ALA A 635 15.07 -0.14 -16.96
C ALA A 635 14.51 -1.37 -16.22
N ALA A 636 14.91 -1.60 -14.97
CA ALA A 636 14.51 -2.75 -14.19
C ALA A 636 13.09 -2.63 -13.60
N GLY A 637 12.55 -1.44 -13.41
CA GLY A 637 11.29 -1.31 -12.69
C GLY A 637 11.19 -0.13 -11.75
N ASN A 638 12.30 0.24 -11.12
CA ASN A 638 12.27 1.05 -9.90
C ASN A 638 11.92 2.49 -10.24
N ARG A 639 11.18 3.10 -9.31
CA ARG A 639 10.59 4.43 -9.51
C ARG A 639 11.02 5.36 -8.40
N ALA A 640 11.32 6.59 -8.77
CA ALA A 640 11.51 7.68 -7.84
C ALA A 640 10.59 8.85 -8.14
N ARG A 641 10.29 9.61 -7.09
CA ARG A 641 9.45 10.79 -7.14
C ARG A 641 10.01 11.89 -6.25
N VAL A 642 10.04 13.11 -6.77
CA VAL A 642 10.34 14.34 -6.01
C VAL A 642 9.35 15.43 -6.41
N ASP A 643 8.87 16.19 -5.44
CA ASP A 643 8.03 17.36 -5.68
C ASP A 643 8.88 18.66 -5.58
N ARG A 644 8.60 19.65 -6.43
CA ARG A 644 9.19 21.00 -6.40
C ARG A 644 8.11 22.05 -6.27
N THR A 645 8.34 22.99 -5.37
CA THR A 645 7.47 24.15 -5.20
C THR A 645 7.95 25.33 -6.04
N VAL A 646 7.08 25.90 -6.88
CA VAL A 646 7.40 27.08 -7.70
C VAL A 646 6.52 28.25 -7.29
N THR A 647 7.13 29.35 -6.86
CA THR A 647 6.42 30.58 -6.47
C THR A 647 6.56 31.64 -7.56
N VAL A 648 5.44 32.12 -8.09
CA VAL A 648 5.40 33.26 -9.01
C VAL A 648 5.25 34.54 -8.19
N ALA A 649 6.35 35.27 -8.06
CA ALA A 649 6.44 36.49 -7.27
C ALA A 649 6.14 37.75 -8.11
N PRO A 650 5.56 38.80 -7.50
CA PRO A 650 5.26 40.04 -8.20
C PRO A 650 6.53 40.80 -8.61
N VAL A 651 6.42 41.58 -9.68
CA VAL A 651 7.50 42.47 -10.15
C VAL A 651 7.29 43.90 -9.65
N THR A 652 8.33 44.72 -9.59
CA THR A 652 8.22 46.13 -9.18
C THR A 652 7.79 47.02 -10.35
N LEU A 653 6.89 47.98 -10.09
CA LEU A 653 6.54 49.03 -11.06
C LEU A 653 7.71 50.01 -11.26
N THR A 654 7.92 50.47 -12.49
CA THR A 654 8.71 51.67 -12.75
C THR A 654 7.85 52.88 -12.41
N VAL A 655 8.34 53.77 -11.52
CA VAL A 655 7.53 54.88 -10.96
C VAL A 655 8.18 56.26 -11.16
N GLY A 656 7.58 57.06 -12.02
CA GLY A 656 7.92 58.46 -12.26
C GLY A 656 7.37 59.37 -11.17
N THR A 657 8.05 60.50 -10.95
CA THR A 657 7.57 61.51 -9.98
C THR A 657 6.40 62.28 -10.59
N PRO A 658 5.21 62.32 -9.94
CA PRO A 658 4.07 63.05 -10.47
C PRO A 658 4.29 64.56 -10.35
N THR A 659 3.67 65.32 -11.25
CA THR A 659 3.67 66.79 -11.24
C THR A 659 2.24 67.32 -11.20
N ILE A 660 2.08 68.58 -10.79
CA ILE A 660 0.79 69.25 -10.75
C ILE A 660 0.77 70.33 -11.84
N GLY A 661 -0.24 70.30 -12.71
CA GLY A 661 -0.55 71.39 -13.64
C GLY A 661 -1.73 72.25 -13.15
N GLY A 662 -1.83 73.47 -13.67
CA GLY A 662 -2.88 74.43 -13.32
C GLY A 662 -2.35 75.63 -12.53
N THR A 663 -3.22 76.62 -12.28
CA THR A 663 -2.88 77.82 -11.50
C THR A 663 -3.21 77.63 -10.02
N THR A 664 -2.30 78.03 -9.14
CA THR A 664 -2.44 77.87 -7.68
C THR A 664 -3.22 79.02 -7.05
N THR A 665 -4.44 79.25 -7.53
CA THR A 665 -5.37 80.31 -7.09
C THR A 665 -6.71 79.69 -6.70
N VAL A 666 -7.36 80.19 -5.64
CA VAL A 666 -8.71 79.72 -5.26
C VAL A 666 -9.68 79.85 -6.44
N GLY A 667 -10.47 78.80 -6.67
CA GLY A 667 -11.42 78.69 -7.78
C GLY A 667 -10.86 78.01 -9.03
N SER A 668 -9.54 77.90 -9.16
CA SER A 668 -8.87 77.16 -10.24
C SER A 668 -8.84 75.65 -9.95
N THR A 669 -8.68 74.86 -11.01
CA THR A 669 -8.53 73.40 -10.91
C THR A 669 -7.09 73.02 -11.13
N LEU A 670 -6.53 72.27 -10.18
CA LEU A 670 -5.24 71.60 -10.32
C LEU A 670 -5.46 70.22 -10.96
N THR A 671 -4.52 69.81 -11.81
CA THR A 671 -4.56 68.50 -12.50
C THR A 671 -3.29 67.74 -12.18
N ALA A 672 -3.45 66.52 -11.67
CA ALA A 672 -2.35 65.60 -11.44
C ALA A 672 -1.86 65.05 -12.79
N LYS A 673 -0.54 65.09 -12.99
CA LYS A 673 0.15 64.42 -14.09
C LYS A 673 0.95 63.26 -13.47
N PRO A 674 0.52 62.00 -13.64
CA PRO A 674 1.11 60.84 -12.96
C PRO A 674 2.62 60.65 -13.18
N GLY A 675 3.19 61.15 -14.27
CA GLY A 675 4.58 60.87 -14.67
C GLY A 675 4.68 59.57 -15.49
N THR A 676 5.90 59.08 -15.69
CA THR A 676 6.15 57.81 -16.42
C THR A 676 5.88 56.61 -15.51
N TRP A 677 5.05 55.67 -15.96
CA TRP A 677 4.80 54.41 -15.24
C TRP A 677 4.93 53.22 -16.19
N THR A 678 5.05 52.01 -15.64
CA THR A 678 4.91 50.78 -16.43
C THR A 678 3.60 50.83 -17.25
N LYS A 679 3.67 50.49 -18.54
CA LYS A 679 2.52 50.57 -19.45
C LYS A 679 1.34 49.72 -18.93
N GLY A 680 0.14 50.28 -18.95
CA GLY A 680 -1.09 49.62 -18.48
C GLY A 680 -1.41 49.82 -17.00
N THR A 681 -0.59 50.56 -16.25
CA THR A 681 -0.85 50.87 -14.82
C THR A 681 -2.14 51.68 -14.66
N ALA A 682 -3.01 51.24 -13.77
CA ALA A 682 -4.18 51.98 -13.34
C ALA A 682 -3.82 52.91 -12.16
N PHE A 683 -4.42 54.10 -12.11
CA PHE A 683 -4.08 55.12 -11.10
C PHE A 683 -5.24 55.44 -10.18
N SER A 684 -4.91 55.62 -8.90
CA SER A 684 -5.74 56.32 -7.93
C SER A 684 -5.00 57.52 -7.35
N TYR A 685 -5.76 58.53 -6.91
CA TYR A 685 -5.23 59.81 -6.46
C TYR A 685 -5.66 60.08 -5.03
N GLN A 686 -4.83 60.81 -4.30
CA GLN A 686 -5.19 61.43 -3.04
C GLN A 686 -4.50 62.80 -2.97
N TRP A 687 -5.29 63.87 -3.05
CA TRP A 687 -4.77 65.22 -2.87
C TRP A 687 -4.51 65.51 -1.40
N MET A 688 -3.48 66.32 -1.13
CA MET A 688 -3.00 66.64 0.19
C MET A 688 -2.84 68.15 0.35
N ARG A 689 -3.22 68.65 1.54
CA ARG A 689 -3.06 70.03 1.98
C ARG A 689 -2.04 70.05 3.11
N ASP A 690 -0.92 70.73 2.88
CA ASP A 690 0.20 70.80 3.83
C ASP A 690 0.64 69.41 4.35
N GLY A 691 0.62 68.42 3.46
CA GLY A 691 1.00 67.03 3.75
C GLY A 691 -0.13 66.13 4.28
N ALA A 692 -1.29 66.68 4.68
CA ALA A 692 -2.43 65.91 5.16
C ALA A 692 -3.45 65.62 4.04
N PRO A 693 -4.10 64.43 4.00
CA PRO A 693 -5.06 64.08 2.95
C PRO A 693 -6.32 64.96 3.00
N ILE A 694 -6.72 65.48 1.85
CA ILE A 694 -7.98 66.21 1.68
C ILE A 694 -9.10 65.18 1.47
N ARG A 695 -10.03 65.11 2.43
CA ARG A 695 -11.16 64.16 2.37
C ARG A 695 -11.95 64.32 1.07
N GLY A 696 -12.16 63.21 0.36
CA GLY A 696 -12.93 63.16 -0.89
C GLY A 696 -12.18 63.62 -2.15
N ALA A 697 -10.99 64.22 -2.01
CA ALA A 697 -10.19 64.64 -3.16
C ALA A 697 -9.35 63.47 -3.70
N VAL A 698 -10.03 62.54 -4.37
CA VAL A 698 -9.46 61.28 -4.87
C VAL A 698 -9.45 61.15 -6.40
N THR A 699 -9.85 62.22 -7.10
CA THR A 699 -9.86 62.30 -8.56
C THR A 699 -8.54 62.85 -9.11
N ALA A 700 -8.31 62.68 -10.42
CA ALA A 700 -7.11 63.22 -11.10
C ALA A 700 -7.03 64.76 -11.07
N THR A 701 -8.10 65.43 -10.68
CA THR A 701 -8.18 66.88 -10.54
C THR A 701 -8.64 67.26 -9.14
N HIS A 702 -8.25 68.44 -8.66
CA HIS A 702 -8.73 69.05 -7.43
C HIS A 702 -9.03 70.53 -7.66
N ARG A 703 -10.27 70.94 -7.40
CA ARG A 703 -10.66 72.34 -7.47
C ARG A 703 -10.31 73.04 -6.15
N LEU A 704 -9.50 74.09 -6.24
CA LEU A 704 -9.06 74.84 -5.07
C LEU A 704 -10.22 75.62 -4.46
N THR A 705 -10.40 75.43 -3.16
CA THR A 705 -11.46 76.05 -2.34
C THR A 705 -10.89 77.10 -1.40
N ALA A 706 -11.75 77.84 -0.72
CA ALA A 706 -11.32 78.79 0.31
C ALA A 706 -10.47 78.13 1.41
N SER A 707 -10.72 76.86 1.72
CA SER A 707 -9.97 76.08 2.72
C SER A 707 -8.55 75.72 2.29
N ASP A 708 -8.22 75.88 1.00
CA ASP A 708 -6.88 75.65 0.47
C ASP A 708 -6.02 76.93 0.47
N LEU A 709 -6.61 78.10 0.75
CA LEU A 709 -5.91 79.37 0.74
C LEU A 709 -4.70 79.35 1.68
N ARG A 710 -3.54 79.84 1.19
CA ARG A 710 -2.24 79.86 1.88
C ARG A 710 -1.60 78.49 2.16
N ALA A 711 -2.31 77.39 1.91
CA ALA A 711 -1.75 76.04 2.02
C ALA A 711 -0.93 75.69 0.78
N ARG A 712 -0.05 74.70 0.90
CA ARG A 712 0.59 74.04 -0.24
C ARG A 712 -0.17 72.77 -0.58
N ILE A 713 -0.33 72.53 -1.87
CA ILE A 713 -1.06 71.36 -2.37
C ILE A 713 -0.07 70.36 -2.96
N SER A 714 -0.25 69.08 -2.67
CA SER A 714 0.47 67.97 -3.30
C SER A 714 -0.51 66.85 -3.64
N VAL A 715 -0.10 65.90 -4.48
CA VAL A 715 -0.93 64.74 -4.83
C VAL A 715 -0.12 63.47 -4.69
N ARG A 716 -0.67 62.48 -3.99
CA ARG A 716 -0.16 61.11 -3.95
C ARG A 716 -0.85 60.31 -5.05
N VAL A 717 -0.06 59.78 -5.98
CA VAL A 717 -0.53 58.92 -7.06
C VAL A 717 -0.14 57.49 -6.70
N THR A 718 -1.12 56.58 -6.63
CA THR A 718 -0.91 55.15 -6.39
C THR A 718 -1.20 54.39 -7.68
N GLY A 719 -0.25 53.60 -8.14
CA GLY A 719 -0.35 52.78 -9.34
C GLY A 719 -0.56 51.31 -8.99
N THR A 720 -1.51 50.65 -9.65
CA THR A 720 -1.77 49.22 -9.55
C THR A 720 -1.73 48.56 -10.92
N LEU A 721 -1.12 47.38 -10.98
CA LEU A 721 -1.07 46.54 -12.18
C LEU A 721 -0.99 45.08 -11.75
N ALA A 722 -1.84 44.22 -12.32
CA ALA A 722 -1.86 42.80 -11.98
C ALA A 722 -0.47 42.16 -12.20
N GLY A 723 0.00 41.37 -11.23
CA GLY A 723 1.34 40.79 -11.27
C GLY A 723 2.47 41.71 -10.79
N TYR A 724 2.16 42.95 -10.42
CA TYR A 724 3.14 43.91 -9.91
C TYR A 724 2.83 44.30 -8.47
N THR A 725 3.87 44.66 -7.72
CA THR A 725 3.75 45.26 -6.40
C THR A 725 3.20 46.68 -6.55
N THR A 726 2.10 46.98 -5.85
CA THR A 726 1.51 48.32 -5.80
C THR A 726 2.53 49.35 -5.32
N ALA A 727 2.62 50.48 -6.02
CA ALA A 727 3.55 51.54 -5.69
C ALA A 727 2.85 52.90 -5.64
N ALA A 728 3.34 53.81 -4.81
CA ALA A 728 2.79 55.16 -4.70
C ALA A 728 3.91 56.21 -4.64
N LYS A 729 3.67 57.36 -5.26
CA LYS A 729 4.59 58.49 -5.23
C LYS A 729 3.84 59.80 -5.08
N THR A 730 4.45 60.72 -4.33
CA THR A 730 3.88 62.03 -4.04
C THR A 730 4.57 63.10 -4.86
N SER A 731 3.81 64.05 -5.40
CA SER A 731 4.35 65.19 -6.14
C SER A 731 5.11 66.14 -5.21
N ALA A 732 5.97 66.98 -5.78
CA ALA A 732 6.39 68.18 -5.07
C ALA A 732 5.16 69.03 -4.69
N ALA A 733 5.24 69.70 -3.55
CA ALA A 733 4.18 70.61 -3.11
C ALA A 733 4.21 71.90 -3.95
N THR A 734 3.03 72.43 -4.28
CA THR A 734 2.91 73.69 -5.01
C THR A 734 3.49 74.87 -4.21
N VAL A 735 3.63 76.02 -4.86
CA VAL A 735 3.63 77.30 -4.14
C VAL A 735 2.32 77.46 -3.34
N LYS A 736 2.32 78.33 -2.33
CA LYS A 736 1.13 78.58 -1.52
C LYS A 736 -0.01 79.07 -2.40
N VAL A 737 -1.20 78.53 -2.19
CA VAL A 737 -2.41 78.95 -2.93
C VAL A 737 -2.70 80.41 -2.63
N THR A 738 -2.80 81.23 -3.67
CA THR A 738 -3.15 82.65 -3.57
C THR A 738 -4.66 82.86 -3.71
N ALA A 739 -5.12 84.04 -3.32
CA ALA A 739 -6.53 84.39 -3.46
C ALA A 739 -6.93 84.45 -4.95
N GLY A 740 -8.15 84.02 -5.25
CA GLY A 740 -8.73 84.19 -6.59
C GLY A 740 -9.15 85.65 -6.84
N THR A 741 -9.28 86.04 -8.10
CA THR A 741 -9.79 87.38 -8.46
C THR A 741 -11.29 87.32 -8.77
N LEU A 742 -12.07 88.25 -8.23
CA LEU A 742 -13.49 88.38 -8.56
C LEU A 742 -13.69 88.99 -9.95
N ARG A 743 -14.46 88.30 -10.80
CA ARG A 743 -15.06 88.92 -12.00
C ARG A 743 -16.15 89.85 -11.51
N ALA A 744 -16.06 91.12 -11.86
CA ALA A 744 -16.98 92.17 -11.40
C ALA A 744 -17.32 93.11 -12.56
N ALA A 745 -18.58 93.10 -12.98
CA ALA A 745 -19.10 94.07 -13.95
C ALA A 745 -19.23 95.46 -13.33
N THR A 746 -19.09 96.50 -14.15
CA THR A 746 -19.37 97.87 -13.70
C THR A 746 -20.86 98.03 -13.43
N PRO A 747 -21.27 98.48 -12.21
CA PRO A 747 -22.67 98.62 -11.87
C PRO A 747 -23.30 99.79 -12.64
N THR A 748 -24.61 99.72 -12.87
CA THR A 748 -25.38 100.83 -13.46
C THR A 748 -26.41 101.35 -12.46
N ILE A 749 -26.82 102.61 -12.62
CA ILE A 749 -27.89 103.23 -11.86
C ILE A 749 -29.12 103.31 -12.76
N THR A 750 -30.27 102.95 -12.22
CA THR A 750 -31.58 103.07 -12.87
C THR A 750 -32.52 103.89 -11.98
N GLY A 751 -33.53 104.56 -12.56
CA GLY A 751 -34.44 105.47 -11.83
C GLY A 751 -34.30 106.93 -12.28
N ALA A 752 -35.28 107.76 -11.90
CA ALA A 752 -35.31 109.16 -12.31
C ALA A 752 -34.31 110.00 -11.49
N ALA A 753 -33.45 110.77 -12.18
CA ALA A 753 -32.42 111.60 -11.58
C ALA A 753 -32.96 112.95 -11.04
N LYS A 754 -33.90 112.90 -10.10
CA LYS A 754 -34.54 114.09 -9.51
C LYS A 754 -34.73 113.93 -8.01
N VAL A 755 -34.73 115.05 -7.29
CA VAL A 755 -34.97 115.09 -5.84
C VAL A 755 -36.30 114.39 -5.51
N GLY A 756 -36.28 113.52 -4.50
CA GLY A 756 -37.42 112.73 -4.03
C GLY A 756 -37.63 111.39 -4.73
N ALA A 757 -36.97 111.14 -5.87
CA ALA A 757 -37.01 109.85 -6.57
C ALA A 757 -36.02 108.82 -5.97
N THR A 758 -36.25 107.54 -6.25
CA THR A 758 -35.36 106.45 -5.84
C THR A 758 -34.50 105.99 -7.02
N LEU A 759 -33.19 106.01 -6.82
CA LEU A 759 -32.21 105.39 -7.69
C LEU A 759 -31.97 103.95 -7.23
N THR A 760 -31.81 103.03 -8.16
CA THR A 760 -31.56 101.60 -7.91
C THR A 760 -30.26 101.17 -8.58
N ALA A 761 -29.35 100.61 -7.79
CA ALA A 761 -28.10 100.03 -8.25
C ALA A 761 -28.34 98.65 -8.88
N ARG A 762 -27.90 98.48 -10.13
CA ARG A 762 -27.83 97.20 -10.81
C ARG A 762 -26.37 96.75 -10.79
N ALA A 763 -26.05 95.81 -9.91
CA ALA A 763 -24.68 95.39 -9.64
C ALA A 763 -23.95 94.71 -10.81
N GLY A 764 -24.68 94.23 -11.83
CA GLY A 764 -24.14 93.48 -12.96
C GLY A 764 -23.75 92.04 -12.59
N THR A 765 -23.00 91.37 -13.48
CA THR A 765 -22.55 89.99 -13.24
C THR A 765 -21.29 89.96 -12.37
N TRP A 766 -21.31 89.10 -11.36
CA TRP A 766 -20.18 88.83 -10.46
C TRP A 766 -19.79 87.35 -10.52
N THR A 767 -18.60 86.98 -10.07
CA THR A 767 -18.26 85.58 -9.80
C THR A 767 -19.37 84.96 -8.94
N GLU A 768 -19.82 83.75 -9.29
CA GLU A 768 -20.90 83.05 -8.60
C GLU A 768 -20.60 82.90 -7.10
N GLY A 769 -21.62 83.09 -6.26
CA GLY A 769 -21.50 83.03 -4.79
C GLY A 769 -20.98 84.30 -4.12
N THR A 770 -20.59 85.34 -4.87
CA THR A 770 -20.09 86.61 -4.30
C THR A 770 -21.18 87.35 -3.52
N ARG A 771 -20.86 87.77 -2.29
CA ARG A 771 -21.69 88.65 -1.47
C ARG A 771 -21.39 90.10 -1.79
N LEU A 772 -22.42 90.90 -2.05
CA LEU A 772 -22.29 92.30 -2.48
C LEU A 772 -22.70 93.28 -1.37
N SER A 773 -21.99 94.39 -1.28
CA SER A 773 -22.36 95.57 -0.49
C SER A 773 -22.36 96.83 -1.35
N PHE A 774 -23.20 97.81 -1.00
CA PHE A 774 -23.39 99.04 -1.76
C PHE A 774 -22.98 100.25 -0.92
N GLN A 775 -22.55 101.32 -1.58
CA GLN A 775 -22.31 102.62 -0.98
C GLN A 775 -22.57 103.71 -2.03
N TRP A 776 -23.55 104.57 -1.79
CA TRP A 776 -23.85 105.69 -2.68
C TRP A 776 -22.91 106.87 -2.42
N LEU A 777 -22.59 107.62 -3.47
CA LEU A 777 -21.67 108.75 -3.45
C LEU A 777 -22.28 109.96 -4.14
N ASN A 778 -22.01 111.14 -3.61
CA ASN A 778 -22.35 112.45 -4.15
C ASN A 778 -21.04 113.16 -4.51
N ASP A 779 -20.86 113.48 -5.80
CA ASP A 779 -19.63 114.05 -6.37
C ASP A 779 -18.37 113.29 -5.94
N GLY A 780 -18.47 111.96 -5.88
CA GLY A 780 -17.38 111.07 -5.46
C GLY A 780 -17.20 110.92 -3.95
N THR A 781 -17.96 111.66 -3.14
CA THR A 781 -17.91 111.63 -1.67
C THR A 781 -18.98 110.70 -1.10
N VAL A 782 -18.65 109.91 -0.07
CA VAL A 782 -19.58 108.96 0.55
C VAL A 782 -20.82 109.65 1.12
N ILE A 783 -22.01 109.17 0.74
CA ILE A 783 -23.26 109.55 1.38
C ILE A 783 -23.44 108.65 2.61
N ARG A 784 -23.29 109.22 3.81
CA ARG A 784 -23.31 108.46 5.06
C ARG A 784 -24.63 107.70 5.23
N GLY A 785 -24.54 106.39 5.48
CA GLY A 785 -25.69 105.51 5.71
C GLY A 785 -26.40 105.02 4.43
N ALA A 786 -26.03 105.51 3.25
CA ALA A 786 -26.61 105.07 1.99
C ALA A 786 -25.93 103.78 1.48
N THR A 787 -26.22 102.65 2.14
CA THR A 787 -25.58 101.35 1.86
C THR A 787 -26.52 100.30 1.27
N ALA A 788 -27.79 100.65 1.07
CA ALA A 788 -28.77 99.78 0.41
C ALA A 788 -28.55 99.76 -1.11
N ALA A 789 -29.07 98.73 -1.78
CA ALA A 789 -29.07 98.65 -3.25
C ALA A 789 -29.90 99.77 -3.91
N THR A 790 -30.70 100.52 -3.12
CA THR A 790 -31.46 101.68 -3.55
C THR A 790 -31.06 102.92 -2.74
N TYR A 791 -31.25 104.10 -3.33
CA TYR A 791 -31.00 105.38 -2.68
C TYR A 791 -32.07 106.39 -3.07
N ARG A 792 -32.68 107.02 -2.06
CA ARG A 792 -33.64 108.10 -2.28
C ARG A 792 -32.91 109.43 -2.38
N VAL A 793 -33.00 110.08 -3.54
CA VAL A 793 -32.36 111.36 -3.82
C VAL A 793 -32.91 112.44 -2.89
N THR A 794 -32.03 113.11 -2.17
CA THR A 794 -32.39 114.17 -1.21
C THR A 794 -32.23 115.55 -1.83
N SER A 795 -32.70 116.60 -1.14
CA SER A 795 -32.47 117.98 -1.57
C SER A 795 -30.99 118.35 -1.63
N ALA A 796 -30.13 117.72 -0.81
CA ALA A 796 -28.68 117.93 -0.79
C ALA A 796 -27.96 117.36 -2.03
N ASP A 797 -28.63 116.54 -2.84
CA ASP A 797 -28.06 115.95 -4.06
C ASP A 797 -28.36 116.78 -5.32
N ARG A 798 -29.18 117.84 -5.20
CA ARG A 798 -29.61 118.67 -6.33
C ARG A 798 -28.42 119.31 -7.04
N GLY A 799 -28.32 119.12 -8.37
CA GLY A 799 -27.21 119.62 -9.18
C GLY A 799 -25.92 118.79 -9.08
N HIS A 800 -25.83 117.85 -8.14
CA HIS A 800 -24.67 116.99 -7.92
C HIS A 800 -24.73 115.69 -8.75
N ALA A 801 -23.58 115.05 -8.91
CA ALA A 801 -23.42 113.80 -9.64
C ALA A 801 -23.43 112.60 -8.69
N ILE A 802 -24.45 111.76 -8.79
CA ILE A 802 -24.63 110.58 -7.92
C ILE A 802 -24.05 109.32 -8.58
N SER A 803 -23.24 108.57 -7.84
CA SER A 803 -22.74 107.24 -8.25
C SER A 803 -22.94 106.20 -7.14
N VAL A 804 -22.82 104.92 -7.47
CA VAL A 804 -22.86 103.83 -6.49
C VAL A 804 -21.62 102.96 -6.62
N ARG A 805 -20.96 102.73 -5.49
CA ARG A 805 -19.84 101.81 -5.33
C ARG A 805 -20.38 100.47 -4.83
N VAL A 806 -20.14 99.41 -5.60
CA VAL A 806 -20.50 98.04 -5.25
C VAL A 806 -19.23 97.27 -4.93
N THR A 807 -19.16 96.67 -3.74
CA THR A 807 -18.03 95.86 -3.29
C THR A 807 -18.46 94.41 -3.16
N GLY A 808 -17.77 93.49 -3.83
CA GLY A 808 -17.99 92.06 -3.74
C GLY A 808 -16.95 91.37 -2.85
N SER A 809 -17.39 90.39 -2.07
CA SER A 809 -16.56 89.51 -1.26
C SER A 809 -16.97 88.05 -1.43
N LEU A 810 -15.97 87.16 -1.55
CA LEU A 810 -16.15 85.71 -1.64
C LEU A 810 -14.98 85.06 -0.89
N GLY A 811 -15.24 84.05 -0.07
CA GLY A 811 -14.21 83.37 0.72
C GLY A 811 -13.09 82.84 -0.18
N GLY A 812 -11.84 83.21 0.12
CA GLY A 812 -10.67 82.84 -0.68
C GLY A 812 -10.43 83.71 -1.93
N TYR A 813 -11.21 84.76 -2.16
CA TYR A 813 -10.99 85.71 -3.26
C TYR A 813 -10.65 87.11 -2.74
N GLU A 814 -9.91 87.89 -3.53
CA GLU A 814 -9.69 89.31 -3.28
C GLU A 814 -10.99 90.09 -3.46
N SER A 815 -11.32 90.95 -2.49
CA SER A 815 -12.50 91.82 -2.59
C SER A 815 -12.33 92.77 -3.76
N SER A 816 -13.38 92.94 -4.56
CA SER A 816 -13.35 93.81 -5.73
C SER A 816 -14.42 94.87 -5.61
N THR A 817 -14.08 96.10 -5.98
CA THR A 817 -14.99 97.23 -5.92
C THR A 817 -15.15 97.83 -7.31
N ARG A 818 -16.39 98.17 -7.69
CA ARG A 818 -16.73 98.84 -8.94
C ARG A 818 -17.65 100.00 -8.66
N THR A 819 -17.41 101.15 -9.29
CA THR A 819 -18.25 102.34 -9.15
C THR A 819 -19.00 102.57 -10.46
N SER A 820 -20.29 102.89 -10.37
CA SER A 820 -21.11 103.18 -11.54
C SER A 820 -20.66 104.47 -12.22
N LYS A 821 -21.08 104.68 -13.48
CA LYS A 821 -21.13 106.03 -14.04
C LYS A 821 -22.03 106.91 -13.17
N THR A 822 -21.75 108.20 -13.14
CA THR A 822 -22.55 109.17 -12.39
C THR A 822 -23.84 109.50 -13.12
N VAL A 823 -24.90 109.73 -12.36
CA VAL A 823 -26.15 110.30 -12.84
C VAL A 823 -26.32 111.68 -12.18
N ARG A 824 -26.43 112.74 -12.98
CA ARG A 824 -26.57 114.11 -12.47
C ARG A 824 -28.02 114.39 -12.09
N ILE A 825 -28.24 114.87 -10.87
CA ILE A 825 -29.58 115.22 -10.39
C ILE A 825 -29.98 116.56 -10.98
N ALA A 826 -31.19 116.64 -11.54
CA ALA A 826 -31.74 117.87 -12.11
C ALA A 826 -31.63 119.06 -11.12
N ARG A 827 -31.25 120.23 -11.65
CA ARG A 827 -31.16 121.48 -10.89
C ARG A 827 -32.52 121.99 -10.43
#